data_AF-A0A066YZJ6-F1
#
_entry.id   AF-A0A066YZJ6-F1
#
_cell.length_a   1.000
_cell.length_b   1.000
_cell.length_c   1.000
_cell.angle_alpha   90.00
_cell.angle_beta   90.00
_cell.angle_gamma   90.00
#
_symmetry.space_group_name_H-M   'P 1'
#
loop_
_entity.id
_entity.type
_entity.pdbx_description
1 polymer ?
#
loop_
_entity_poly.entity_id
_entity_poly.type
_entity_poly.pdbx_seq_one_letter_code
_entity_poly.pdbx_strand_id
1 'polypeptide(L)'
;MRPAWDDALRYSMLRVPYERLLSLDERLAQAAARPVIYPETLIFDHGKPYQSDVVRRACRSWKIDIQDARKLKPTDKPHVERLFGTIREQFSMHVAGYKGFNVATRGRTVEEQARWSIDEIAEFFAEYVVAVYQQNSHSGLHLYGFPDLEVSPNEAYAMALGSAGFVDCPRDPNLYYELLPIADNGGRVINSYGVEINYLVYNAEVLYQFRKAKSPYPNELWPIRYDPRNLLHVYFHNPRDKKWYTLRWTHALSDLQPFTDITLREAKRLLVQRGADASKQTNIAQALRELQNRTDAPETWTKGTRKRWTRDRHRAHAQAADALRSIPAVPAPQPRHPFRRPASPPSPPCTPSQTCSTRTTTSISTPSSPPPCGTRAPTRRTKHVAAIAFPDDDPRYFEHPGLSEPRTKEEWRAYLDSEPPTKPDRLSLELYEQLSAKEKTLHNKARNAHHSALVIVRTAKMEAIHHQIRRRMVTNAHQPAGARRGIVLDGPATLGKSTLVKMFGYDFEHGLREEFPERFERSYRVDNRSIDYTPVVYVNIPSQATPKDLSIALADYMGMGYRSGATKSTITNRLLDEMRRCGVELVIIDDAHFMDLSLREGKVVNDHLKFIANHTAATFIYTGVDLKHSGLFLEGAGGSRVTQTSGRNTLLHIEPFSIETRQDKADWVSVIASMEDALVLYRHQPGTLKRAWKYLHQRTGGNISSLAELIRESAAEAVMTGAEAVDRKLMSSIVINENAQTTYDTSWHEEPQPPIVSSDPDDGETAAS
;
A
#
# COMPACT_ATOMS: atom_id res chain seq x y z
N MET A 1 -31.20 -4.47 -15.99
CA MET A 1 -30.41 -5.61 -16.51
C MET A 1 -29.67 -5.17 -17.78
N ARG A 2 -28.47 -5.69 -18.08
CA ARG A 2 -27.71 -5.27 -19.28
C ARG A 2 -28.24 -5.97 -20.56
N PRO A 3 -28.04 -5.39 -21.76
CA PRO A 3 -28.70 -5.84 -23.00
C PRO A 3 -28.26 -7.19 -23.61
N ALA A 4 -27.55 -8.07 -22.90
CA ALA A 4 -26.92 -9.27 -23.48
C ALA A 4 -26.94 -10.53 -22.60
N TRP A 5 -27.74 -10.55 -21.54
CA TRP A 5 -27.79 -11.69 -20.62
C TRP A 5 -28.89 -12.69 -21.02
N ASP A 6 -28.62 -13.99 -20.87
CA ASP A 6 -29.54 -15.09 -21.19
C ASP A 6 -30.82 -15.02 -20.34
N ASP A 7 -31.97 -15.36 -20.92
CA ASP A 7 -33.26 -15.38 -20.22
C ASP A 7 -33.25 -16.37 -19.03
N ALA A 8 -32.41 -17.40 -19.03
CA ALA A 8 -32.21 -18.30 -17.89
C ALA A 8 -31.69 -17.56 -16.63
N LEU A 9 -30.88 -16.51 -16.80
CA LEU A 9 -30.43 -15.64 -15.70
C LEU A 9 -31.57 -14.73 -15.20
N ARG A 10 -32.60 -14.45 -16.00
CA ARG A 10 -33.80 -13.72 -15.55
C ARG A 10 -34.63 -14.52 -14.56
N TYR A 11 -34.71 -15.84 -14.74
CA TYR A 11 -35.53 -16.72 -13.90
C TYR A 11 -34.81 -17.18 -12.62
N SER A 12 -33.49 -17.32 -12.62
CA SER A 12 -32.71 -17.67 -11.41
C SER A 12 -32.58 -16.53 -10.40
N MET A 13 -32.64 -15.26 -10.84
CA MET A 13 -32.62 -14.07 -9.96
C MET A 13 -33.94 -13.83 -9.21
N LEU A 14 -35.01 -14.60 -9.45
CA LEU A 14 -36.35 -14.37 -8.90
C LEU A 14 -36.60 -14.93 -7.49
N ARG A 15 -35.58 -15.37 -6.75
CA ARG A 15 -35.75 -15.76 -5.34
C ARG A 15 -35.40 -14.62 -4.38
N VAL A 16 -36.37 -13.76 -4.12
CA VAL A 16 -36.52 -13.08 -2.82
C VAL A 16 -37.99 -13.05 -2.44
N PRO A 17 -38.48 -13.94 -1.54
CA PRO A 17 -39.79 -13.76 -0.93
C PRO A 17 -39.65 -13.47 0.56
N TYR A 18 -40.01 -12.24 0.97
CA TYR A 18 -40.69 -12.05 2.25
C TYR A 18 -41.68 -10.88 2.12
N GLU A 19 -42.96 -11.21 1.93
CA GLU A 19 -44.05 -10.23 1.95
C GLU A 19 -44.29 -9.74 3.39
N ARG A 20 -44.27 -8.42 3.58
CA ARG A 20 -45.17 -7.76 4.55
C ARG A 20 -45.53 -6.32 4.13
N LEU A 21 -46.70 -6.23 3.49
CA LEU A 21 -47.68 -5.13 3.53
C LEU A 21 -47.34 -3.75 2.94
N LEU A 22 -46.50 -3.64 1.91
CA LEU A 22 -46.50 -2.46 1.02
C LEU A 22 -46.40 -2.93 -0.44
N SER A 23 -47.26 -2.40 -1.32
CA SER A 23 -47.20 -2.72 -2.75
C SER A 23 -45.90 -2.21 -3.34
N LEU A 24 -44.99 -3.12 -3.66
CA LEU A 24 -43.66 -2.83 -4.15
C LEU A 24 -43.73 -2.23 -5.58
N ASP A 25 -43.03 -1.12 -5.82
CA ASP A 25 -42.91 -0.51 -7.15
C ASP A 25 -42.08 -1.43 -8.08
N GLU A 26 -42.42 -1.54 -9.37
CA GLU A 26 -41.76 -2.47 -10.35
C GLU A 26 -40.23 -2.24 -10.44
N ARG A 27 -39.77 -1.03 -10.10
CA ARG A 27 -38.34 -0.68 -10.00
C ARG A 27 -37.59 -1.45 -8.91
N LEU A 28 -38.25 -1.79 -7.81
CA LEU A 28 -37.67 -2.52 -6.67
C LEU A 28 -37.52 -4.01 -6.99
N ALA A 29 -38.44 -4.59 -7.78
CA ALA A 29 -38.31 -5.97 -8.27
C ALA A 29 -37.08 -6.14 -9.18
N GLN A 30 -36.73 -5.13 -9.98
CA GLN A 30 -35.51 -5.15 -10.81
C GLN A 30 -34.22 -4.85 -10.04
N ALA A 31 -34.32 -4.16 -8.90
CA ALA A 31 -33.19 -3.91 -8.00
C ALA A 31 -32.80 -5.16 -7.17
N ALA A 32 -33.73 -6.10 -6.97
CA ALA A 32 -33.55 -7.29 -6.14
C ALA A 32 -32.36 -8.20 -6.54
N ALA A 33 -31.92 -8.16 -7.81
CA ALA A 33 -30.75 -8.93 -8.26
C ALA A 33 -29.39 -8.37 -7.78
N ARG A 34 -29.35 -7.14 -7.26
CA ARG A 34 -28.15 -6.51 -6.69
C ARG A 34 -28.54 -5.66 -5.48
N PRO A 35 -28.23 -6.08 -4.23
CA PRO A 35 -28.64 -5.34 -3.05
C PRO A 35 -28.16 -3.88 -3.14
N VAL A 36 -29.08 -2.95 -2.97
CA VAL A 36 -28.80 -1.52 -2.95
C VAL A 36 -28.70 -1.10 -1.49
N ILE A 37 -27.51 -0.72 -1.05
CA ILE A 37 -27.26 -0.27 0.32
C ILE A 37 -27.03 1.23 0.36
N TYR A 38 -27.48 1.87 1.43
CA TYR A 38 -27.07 3.22 1.81
C TYR A 38 -26.05 3.09 2.95
N PRO A 39 -24.74 3.30 2.69
CA PRO A 39 -23.73 3.09 3.72
C PRO A 39 -23.74 4.25 4.72
N GLU A 40 -23.75 3.94 6.02
CA GLU A 40 -23.55 4.95 7.08
C GLU A 40 -22.06 5.21 7.35
N THR A 41 -21.21 4.19 7.20
CA THR A 41 -19.77 4.30 7.43
C THR A 41 -18.98 3.58 6.33
N LEU A 42 -17.94 4.24 5.83
CA LEU A 42 -16.96 3.69 4.90
C LEU A 42 -15.64 3.45 5.64
N ILE A 43 -15.28 2.18 5.83
CA ILE A 43 -14.00 1.77 6.41
C ILE A 43 -13.03 1.42 5.29
N PHE A 44 -11.91 2.15 5.16
CA PHE A 44 -10.88 1.87 4.15
C PHE A 44 -9.51 1.60 4.78
N ASP A 45 -8.68 0.82 4.10
CA ASP A 45 -7.25 0.76 4.41
C ASP A 45 -6.61 2.00 3.78
N HIS A 46 -5.53 2.54 4.36
CA HIS A 46 -4.95 3.87 4.09
C HIS A 46 -4.49 4.16 2.64
N GLY A 47 -5.04 3.46 1.65
CA GLY A 47 -4.95 3.73 0.23
C GLY A 47 -5.28 5.18 -0.11
N LYS A 48 -4.31 5.81 -0.78
CA LYS A 48 -4.35 7.20 -1.27
C LYS A 48 -5.66 7.58 -2.01
N PRO A 49 -6.32 6.70 -2.81
CA PRO A 49 -7.58 7.07 -3.48
C PRO A 49 -8.74 7.40 -2.53
N TYR A 50 -8.84 6.70 -1.40
CA TYR A 50 -9.92 6.89 -0.42
C TYR A 50 -9.67 8.08 0.52
N GLN A 51 -8.42 8.54 0.59
CA GLN A 51 -8.05 9.77 1.29
C GLN A 51 -8.30 11.04 0.47
N SER A 52 -8.67 10.93 -0.80
CA SER A 52 -8.86 12.06 -1.70
C SER A 52 -9.97 13.02 -1.24
N ASP A 53 -9.79 14.31 -1.52
CA ASP A 53 -10.78 15.34 -1.20
C ASP A 53 -12.14 15.10 -1.86
N VAL A 54 -12.15 14.43 -3.03
CA VAL A 54 -13.38 14.06 -3.75
C VAL A 54 -14.20 13.07 -2.93
N VAL A 55 -13.58 12.00 -2.43
CA VAL A 55 -14.24 10.99 -1.59
C VAL A 55 -14.71 11.61 -0.27
N ARG A 56 -13.86 12.39 0.40
CA ARG A 56 -14.22 13.07 1.65
C ARG A 56 -15.42 14.02 1.48
N ARG A 57 -15.47 14.77 0.37
CA ARG A 57 -16.57 15.68 0.07
C ARG A 57 -17.85 14.93 -0.23
N ALA A 58 -17.77 13.86 -1.03
CA ALA A 58 -18.90 12.99 -1.32
C ALA A 58 -19.52 12.43 -0.04
N CYS A 59 -18.69 11.79 0.79
CA CYS A 59 -19.13 11.23 2.07
C CYS A 59 -19.74 12.30 2.99
N ARG A 60 -19.15 13.49 3.08
CA ARG A 60 -19.72 14.60 3.87
C ARG A 60 -21.10 15.04 3.36
N SER A 61 -21.28 15.20 2.04
CA SER A 61 -22.57 15.60 1.46
C SER A 61 -23.66 14.55 1.73
N TRP A 62 -23.26 13.27 1.75
CA TRP A 62 -24.17 12.13 1.95
C TRP A 62 -24.22 11.65 3.41
N LYS A 63 -23.58 12.39 4.34
CA LYS A 63 -23.52 12.02 5.77
C LYS A 63 -23.01 10.59 6.01
N ILE A 64 -22.04 10.17 5.20
CA ILE A 64 -21.34 8.90 5.34
C ILE A 64 -20.08 9.18 6.17
N ASP A 65 -19.92 8.48 7.28
CA ASP A 65 -18.72 8.58 8.09
C ASP A 65 -17.55 7.85 7.42
N ILE A 66 -16.34 8.38 7.59
CA ILE A 66 -15.11 7.80 7.06
C ILE A 66 -14.25 7.33 8.21
N GLN A 67 -13.81 6.08 8.17
CA GLN A 67 -12.90 5.50 9.16
C GLN A 67 -11.70 4.82 8.49
N ASP A 68 -10.51 5.11 9.00
CA ASP A 68 -9.28 4.41 8.64
C ASP A 68 -9.20 3.10 9.44
N ALA A 69 -8.89 1.99 8.78
CA ALA A 69 -8.48 0.76 9.46
C ALA A 69 -7.11 0.96 10.14
N ARG A 70 -6.86 0.32 11.28
CA ARG A 70 -5.59 0.48 11.99
C ARG A 70 -4.46 -0.19 11.18
N LYS A 71 -3.34 0.51 11.02
CA LYS A 71 -2.13 -0.05 10.39
C LYS A 71 -1.70 -1.32 11.12
N LEU A 72 -1.31 -2.34 10.34
CA LEU A 72 -0.78 -3.61 10.83
C LEU A 72 -1.75 -4.41 11.72
N LYS A 73 -3.06 -4.21 11.56
CA LYS A 73 -4.10 -5.03 12.22
C LYS A 73 -5.03 -5.67 11.19
N PRO A 74 -4.70 -6.90 10.72
CA PRO A 74 -5.55 -7.66 9.78
C PRO A 74 -6.96 -7.92 10.32
N THR A 75 -7.10 -7.93 11.65
CA THR A 75 -8.37 -8.13 12.37
C THR A 75 -9.41 -7.04 12.16
N ASP A 76 -9.04 -5.89 11.60
CA ASP A 76 -10.00 -4.80 11.37
C ASP A 76 -10.89 -5.09 10.14
N LYS A 77 -10.47 -6.00 9.24
CA LYS A 77 -11.20 -6.37 8.02
C LYS A 77 -11.12 -7.86 7.62
N PRO A 78 -11.26 -8.82 8.56
CA PRO A 78 -11.07 -10.25 8.28
C PRO A 78 -12.08 -10.80 7.25
N HIS A 79 -13.27 -10.18 7.16
CA HIS A 79 -14.29 -10.55 6.19
C HIS A 79 -13.90 -10.16 4.74
N VAL A 80 -13.12 -9.09 4.56
CA VAL A 80 -12.69 -8.62 3.23
C VAL A 80 -11.60 -9.53 2.66
N GLU A 81 -10.62 -9.92 3.48
CA GLU A 81 -9.55 -10.82 3.06
C GLU A 81 -10.09 -12.21 2.70
N ARG A 82 -11.00 -12.74 3.52
CA ARG A 82 -11.69 -14.01 3.23
C ARG A 82 -12.50 -13.93 1.93
N LEU A 83 -13.23 -12.83 1.71
CA LEU A 83 -13.96 -12.59 0.46
C LEU A 83 -13.04 -12.59 -0.76
N PHE A 84 -11.87 -11.94 -0.69
CA PHE A 84 -10.92 -11.97 -1.79
C PHE A 84 -10.37 -13.38 -2.06
N GLY A 85 -10.18 -14.19 -1.01
CA GLY A 85 -9.89 -15.62 -1.16
C GLY A 85 -10.99 -16.37 -1.93
N THR A 86 -12.26 -16.19 -1.54
CA THR A 86 -13.41 -16.81 -2.22
C THR A 86 -13.53 -16.40 -3.68
N ILE A 87 -13.39 -15.10 -3.99
CA ILE A 87 -13.44 -14.59 -5.37
C ILE A 87 -12.27 -15.13 -6.19
N ARG A 88 -11.10 -15.27 -5.57
CA ARG A 88 -9.94 -15.87 -6.24
C ARG A 88 -10.27 -17.30 -6.64
N GLU A 89 -10.73 -18.09 -5.69
CA GLU A 89 -10.96 -19.53 -5.84
C GLU A 89 -12.11 -19.85 -6.80
N GLN A 90 -13.22 -19.13 -6.69
CA GLN A 90 -14.42 -19.45 -7.47
C GLN A 90 -14.52 -18.71 -8.81
N PHE A 91 -13.75 -17.65 -9.01
CA PHE A 91 -13.81 -16.85 -10.25
C PHE A 91 -12.43 -16.68 -10.89
N SER A 92 -11.49 -16.04 -10.18
CA SER A 92 -10.26 -15.52 -10.81
C SER A 92 -9.38 -16.62 -11.41
N MET A 93 -9.27 -17.79 -10.74
CA MET A 93 -8.48 -18.92 -11.24
C MET A 93 -9.05 -19.55 -12.52
N HIS A 94 -10.33 -19.34 -12.81
CA HIS A 94 -11.00 -19.88 -13.99
C HIS A 94 -10.97 -18.93 -15.20
N VAL A 95 -10.47 -17.69 -15.03
CA VAL A 95 -10.32 -16.73 -16.12
C VAL A 95 -9.06 -17.04 -16.93
N ALA A 96 -9.21 -17.21 -18.24
CA ALA A 96 -8.08 -17.43 -19.15
C ALA A 96 -7.06 -16.29 -19.07
N GLY A 97 -5.80 -16.62 -18.77
CA GLY A 97 -4.74 -15.62 -18.53
C GLY A 97 -4.52 -15.25 -17.06
N TYR A 98 -5.07 -16.02 -16.11
CA TYR A 98 -4.77 -15.87 -14.68
C TYR A 98 -3.28 -16.15 -14.39
N LYS A 99 -2.61 -15.19 -13.74
CA LYS A 99 -1.15 -15.21 -13.48
C LYS A 99 -0.75 -15.94 -12.19
N GLY A 100 -1.71 -16.56 -11.48
CA GLY A 100 -1.48 -17.08 -10.14
C GLY A 100 -1.54 -15.96 -9.08
N PHE A 101 -1.60 -16.37 -7.81
CA PHE A 101 -1.63 -15.47 -6.65
C PHE A 101 -0.24 -14.88 -6.33
N ASN A 102 0.83 -15.51 -6.82
CA ASN A 102 2.21 -15.10 -6.56
C ASN A 102 3.03 -15.18 -7.86
N VAL A 103 4.13 -14.43 -7.92
CA VAL A 103 5.09 -14.43 -9.04
C VAL A 103 5.62 -15.84 -9.34
N ALA A 104 5.73 -16.70 -8.31
CA ALA A 104 6.15 -18.09 -8.44
C ALA A 104 5.13 -19.01 -9.16
N THR A 105 3.83 -18.69 -9.10
CA THR A 105 2.76 -19.45 -9.77
C THR A 105 2.46 -18.94 -11.18
N ARG A 106 3.27 -18.00 -11.69
CA ARG A 106 3.11 -17.39 -13.00
C ARG A 106 3.59 -18.34 -14.10
N GLY A 107 2.65 -18.95 -14.81
CA GLY A 107 2.94 -19.75 -16.00
C GLY A 107 3.71 -18.96 -17.07
N ARG A 108 4.63 -19.61 -17.78
CA ARG A 108 5.52 -18.98 -18.78
C ARG A 108 4.78 -18.35 -19.97
N THR A 109 3.57 -18.80 -20.29
CA THR A 109 2.77 -18.39 -21.48
C THR A 109 1.45 -17.68 -21.15
N VAL A 110 1.26 -17.23 -19.90
CA VAL A 110 -0.01 -16.64 -19.44
C VAL A 110 -0.43 -15.40 -20.26
N GLU A 111 0.53 -14.63 -20.77
CA GLU A 111 0.24 -13.46 -21.61
C GLU A 111 -0.24 -13.80 -23.03
N GLU A 112 0.05 -15.02 -23.50
CA GLU A 112 -0.43 -15.54 -24.80
C GLU A 112 -1.84 -16.17 -24.67
N GLN A 113 -2.22 -16.53 -23.44
CA GLN A 113 -3.53 -17.10 -23.09
C GLN A 113 -4.56 -16.04 -22.66
N ALA A 114 -4.15 -14.78 -22.46
CA ALA A 114 -5.06 -13.69 -22.11
C ALA A 114 -5.97 -13.35 -23.31
N ARG A 115 -7.20 -13.89 -23.31
CA ARG A 115 -8.18 -13.72 -24.39
C ARG A 115 -9.20 -12.61 -24.15
N TRP A 116 -9.36 -12.18 -22.89
CA TRP A 116 -10.46 -11.31 -22.47
C TRP A 116 -9.98 -9.89 -22.18
N SER A 117 -10.76 -8.90 -22.61
CA SER A 117 -10.62 -7.50 -22.22
C SER A 117 -11.12 -7.28 -20.78
N ILE A 118 -10.74 -6.16 -20.14
CA ILE A 118 -11.20 -5.90 -18.76
C ILE A 118 -12.72 -5.64 -18.70
N ASP A 119 -13.36 -5.22 -19.79
CA ASP A 119 -14.82 -5.06 -19.86
C ASP A 119 -15.50 -6.43 -19.84
N GLU A 120 -15.02 -7.38 -20.65
CA GLU A 120 -15.54 -8.75 -20.68
C GLU A 120 -15.31 -9.44 -19.34
N ILE A 121 -14.13 -9.27 -18.72
CA ILE A 121 -13.86 -9.79 -17.37
C ILE A 121 -14.79 -9.14 -16.34
N ALA A 122 -15.05 -7.84 -16.43
CA ALA A 122 -15.97 -7.15 -15.53
C ALA A 122 -17.42 -7.64 -15.71
N GLU A 123 -17.82 -8.03 -16.93
CA GLU A 123 -19.11 -8.64 -17.22
C GLU A 123 -19.21 -10.06 -16.66
N PHE A 124 -18.21 -10.92 -16.89
CA PHE A 124 -18.16 -12.25 -16.29
C PHE A 124 -18.13 -12.19 -14.77
N PHE A 125 -17.41 -11.24 -14.19
CA PHE A 125 -17.38 -11.04 -12.75
C PHE A 125 -18.75 -10.58 -12.22
N ALA A 126 -19.40 -9.65 -12.93
CA ALA A 126 -20.74 -9.20 -12.57
C ALA A 126 -21.77 -10.33 -12.61
N GLU A 127 -21.66 -11.23 -13.58
CA GLU A 127 -22.49 -12.44 -13.70
C GLU A 127 -22.20 -13.41 -12.56
N TYR A 128 -20.93 -13.76 -12.32
CA TYR A 128 -20.50 -14.61 -11.20
C TYR A 128 -21.04 -14.09 -9.86
N VAL A 129 -20.93 -12.78 -9.60
CA VAL A 129 -21.41 -12.19 -8.36
C VAL A 129 -22.92 -12.44 -8.19
N VAL A 130 -23.72 -12.21 -9.23
CA VAL A 130 -25.19 -12.27 -9.12
C VAL A 130 -25.72 -13.71 -9.21
N ALA A 131 -25.15 -14.53 -10.08
CA ALA A 131 -25.63 -15.88 -10.36
C ALA A 131 -25.09 -16.91 -9.37
N VAL A 132 -23.88 -16.70 -8.82
CA VAL A 132 -23.20 -17.70 -7.99
C VAL A 132 -22.98 -17.17 -6.58
N TYR A 133 -22.19 -16.11 -6.42
CA TYR A 133 -21.76 -15.66 -5.08
C TYR A 133 -22.94 -15.23 -4.19
N GLN A 134 -23.87 -14.43 -4.73
CA GLN A 134 -25.02 -13.91 -3.99
C GLN A 134 -26.11 -14.96 -3.70
N GLN A 135 -26.09 -16.11 -4.38
CA GLN A 135 -27.11 -17.17 -4.23
C GLN A 135 -26.64 -18.35 -3.38
N ASN A 136 -25.32 -18.59 -3.30
CA ASN A 136 -24.77 -19.68 -2.52
C ASN A 136 -24.61 -19.30 -1.04
N SER A 137 -24.81 -20.26 -0.14
CA SER A 137 -24.58 -20.07 1.29
C SER A 137 -23.08 -19.94 1.62
N HIS A 138 -22.74 -19.09 2.59
CA HIS A 138 -21.36 -18.91 3.04
C HIS A 138 -21.26 -19.12 4.55
N SER A 139 -20.34 -19.99 4.97
CA SER A 139 -20.11 -20.32 6.39
C SER A 139 -19.63 -19.15 7.26
N GLY A 140 -19.18 -18.04 6.64
CA GLY A 140 -18.79 -16.82 7.34
C GLY A 140 -19.93 -15.83 7.62
N LEU A 141 -21.15 -16.11 7.14
CA LEU A 141 -22.34 -15.28 7.37
C LEU A 141 -23.15 -15.86 8.53
N HIS A 142 -22.94 -15.33 9.73
CA HIS A 142 -23.69 -15.74 10.92
C HIS A 142 -24.83 -14.77 11.20
N LEU A 143 -26.04 -15.29 11.36
CA LEU A 143 -27.21 -14.54 11.79
C LEU A 143 -27.34 -14.56 13.32
N TYR A 144 -27.62 -13.39 13.90
CA TYR A 144 -27.82 -13.27 15.34
C TYR A 144 -29.03 -14.12 15.78
N GLY A 145 -28.80 -15.05 16.71
CA GLY A 145 -29.81 -16.01 17.18
C GLY A 145 -29.90 -17.32 16.41
N PHE A 146 -29.21 -17.45 15.26
CA PHE A 146 -29.16 -18.66 14.44
C PHE A 146 -27.75 -18.90 13.88
N PRO A 147 -26.76 -19.18 14.73
CA PRO A 147 -25.35 -19.28 14.32
C PRO A 147 -25.06 -20.44 13.36
N ASP A 148 -25.86 -21.52 13.43
CA ASP A 148 -25.72 -22.74 12.62
C ASP A 148 -26.48 -22.66 11.28
N LEU A 149 -27.24 -21.59 11.05
CA LEU A 149 -28.01 -21.43 9.82
C LEU A 149 -27.12 -20.86 8.72
N GLU A 150 -26.76 -21.70 7.76
CA GLU A 150 -26.03 -21.27 6.58
C GLU A 150 -26.95 -20.53 5.60
N VAL A 151 -26.69 -19.24 5.41
CA VAL A 151 -27.46 -18.39 4.51
C VAL A 151 -26.60 -17.83 3.39
N SER A 152 -27.22 -17.60 2.24
CA SER A 152 -26.64 -16.81 1.16
C SER A 152 -26.65 -15.32 1.50
N PRO A 153 -25.81 -14.49 0.87
CA PRO A 153 -25.79 -13.06 1.16
C PRO A 153 -27.12 -12.38 0.77
N ASN A 154 -27.83 -12.87 -0.25
CA ASN A 154 -29.17 -12.38 -0.59
C ASN A 154 -30.21 -12.74 0.48
N GLU A 155 -30.16 -13.95 1.05
CA GLU A 155 -31.05 -14.35 2.15
C GLU A 155 -30.76 -13.53 3.42
N ALA A 156 -29.48 -13.37 3.77
CA ALA A 156 -29.07 -12.52 4.89
C ALA A 156 -29.53 -11.07 4.69
N TYR A 157 -29.38 -10.53 3.48
CA TYR A 157 -29.86 -9.20 3.13
C TYR A 157 -31.39 -9.08 3.21
N ALA A 158 -32.14 -10.07 2.71
CA ALA A 158 -33.60 -10.09 2.80
C ALA A 158 -34.09 -10.14 4.26
N MET A 159 -33.43 -10.94 5.10
CA MET A 159 -33.71 -10.99 6.53
C MET A 159 -33.38 -9.66 7.22
N ALA A 160 -32.25 -9.03 6.86
CA ALA A 160 -31.88 -7.71 7.35
C ALA A 160 -32.94 -6.65 6.97
N LEU A 161 -33.42 -6.64 5.73
CA LEU A 161 -34.52 -5.77 5.29
C LEU A 161 -35.80 -6.03 6.07
N GLY A 162 -36.13 -7.30 6.36
CA GLY A 162 -37.29 -7.66 7.18
C GLY A 162 -37.19 -7.13 8.61
N SER A 163 -35.98 -7.04 9.16
CA SER A 163 -35.73 -6.57 10.54
C SER A 163 -35.56 -5.06 10.67
N ALA A 164 -34.88 -4.42 9.71
CA ALA A 164 -34.46 -3.02 9.77
C ALA A 164 -35.27 -2.09 8.85
N GLY A 165 -36.09 -2.65 7.95
CA GLY A 165 -36.78 -1.92 6.90
C GLY A 165 -35.90 -1.60 5.69
N PHE A 166 -36.53 -1.20 4.60
CA PHE A 166 -35.85 -0.77 3.38
C PHE A 166 -35.69 0.76 3.37
N VAL A 167 -34.47 1.24 3.17
CA VAL A 167 -34.19 2.65 2.94
C VAL A 167 -34.22 2.90 1.42
N ASP A 168 -35.28 3.55 0.94
CA ASP A 168 -35.28 4.07 -0.42
C ASP A 168 -34.29 5.24 -0.48
N CYS A 169 -33.29 5.12 -1.36
CA CYS A 169 -32.33 6.17 -1.63
C CYS A 169 -32.80 6.90 -2.90
N PRO A 170 -33.37 8.11 -2.80
CA PRO A 170 -33.75 8.87 -3.97
C PRO A 170 -32.53 9.09 -4.86
N ARG A 171 -32.64 8.69 -6.13
CA ARG A 171 -31.61 9.00 -7.12
C ARG A 171 -31.73 10.47 -7.48
N ASP A 172 -30.83 11.30 -6.97
CA ASP A 172 -30.63 12.63 -7.54
C ASP A 172 -29.79 12.50 -8.82
N PRO A 173 -30.36 12.80 -10.02
CA PRO A 173 -29.61 12.78 -11.27
C PRO A 173 -28.40 13.72 -11.26
N ASN A 174 -28.44 14.76 -10.42
CA ASN A 174 -27.38 15.76 -10.29
C ASN A 174 -26.17 15.27 -9.48
N LEU A 175 -26.33 14.19 -8.71
CA LEU A 175 -25.27 13.62 -7.88
C LEU A 175 -24.02 13.31 -8.70
N TYR A 176 -24.20 12.80 -9.91
CA TYR A 176 -23.08 12.51 -10.81
C TYR A 176 -22.19 13.75 -11.00
N TYR A 177 -22.78 14.92 -11.27
CA TYR A 177 -22.05 16.16 -11.48
C TYR A 177 -21.41 16.71 -10.20
N GLU A 178 -22.03 16.49 -9.03
CA GLU A 178 -21.48 16.89 -7.73
C GLU A 178 -20.20 16.13 -7.36
N LEU A 179 -20.10 14.86 -7.75
CA LEU A 179 -18.96 13.98 -7.48
C LEU A 179 -17.77 14.22 -8.41
N LEU A 180 -17.98 14.87 -9.56
CA LEU A 180 -16.90 15.20 -10.49
C LEU A 180 -15.86 16.12 -9.82
N PRO A 181 -14.56 16.01 -10.16
CA PRO A 181 -13.54 16.90 -9.62
C PRO A 181 -13.79 18.36 -10.06
N ILE A 182 -13.43 19.30 -9.19
CA ILE A 182 -13.35 20.72 -9.54
C ILE A 182 -12.04 20.96 -10.28
N ALA A 183 -12.07 21.73 -11.38
CA ALA A 183 -10.89 22.08 -12.16
C ALA A 183 -9.86 22.90 -11.33
N ASP A 184 -8.56 22.66 -11.58
CA ASP A 184 -7.34 23.08 -10.83
C ASP A 184 -7.56 23.74 -9.46
N ASN A 185 -7.51 22.91 -8.41
CA ASN A 185 -7.29 23.32 -7.01
C ASN A 185 -8.11 24.51 -6.50
N GLY A 186 -9.38 24.64 -6.91
CA GLY A 186 -10.31 25.61 -6.32
C GLY A 186 -11.30 26.25 -7.27
N GLY A 187 -11.14 26.10 -8.59
CA GLY A 187 -12.09 26.59 -9.59
C GLY A 187 -11.43 27.34 -10.75
N ARG A 188 -12.24 28.11 -11.49
CA ARG A 188 -11.80 28.93 -12.63
C ARG A 188 -12.46 30.30 -12.66
N VAL A 189 -11.76 31.25 -13.26
CA VAL A 189 -12.37 32.52 -13.67
C VAL A 189 -13.19 32.27 -14.94
N ILE A 190 -14.38 32.88 -15.01
CA ILE A 190 -15.20 32.90 -16.22
C ILE A 190 -14.82 34.15 -17.03
N ASN A 191 -14.04 33.95 -18.09
CA ASN A 191 -13.57 35.01 -18.98
C ASN A 191 -14.64 35.42 -20.00
N SER A 192 -14.40 36.50 -20.75
CA SER A 192 -15.27 36.93 -21.84
C SER A 192 -15.44 35.85 -22.93
N TYR A 193 -14.44 35.00 -23.13
CA TYR A 193 -14.46 33.90 -24.09
C TYR A 193 -14.97 32.57 -23.51
N GLY A 194 -15.30 32.52 -22.22
CA GLY A 194 -15.73 31.31 -21.52
C GLY A 194 -14.73 30.86 -20.44
N VAL A 195 -14.61 29.56 -20.24
CA VAL A 195 -13.74 28.94 -19.23
C VAL A 195 -12.65 28.14 -19.92
N GLU A 196 -11.40 28.30 -19.48
CA GLU A 196 -10.27 27.52 -19.98
C GLU A 196 -9.84 26.43 -18.99
N ILE A 197 -9.87 25.18 -19.44
CA ILE A 197 -9.44 24.00 -18.67
C ILE A 197 -8.62 23.11 -19.59
N ASN A 198 -7.43 22.67 -19.15
CA ASN A 198 -6.54 21.82 -19.94
C ASN A 198 -6.24 22.38 -21.34
N TYR A 199 -6.07 23.70 -21.49
CA TYR A 199 -5.87 24.38 -22.77
C TYR A 199 -7.07 24.30 -23.73
N LEU A 200 -8.26 23.87 -23.27
CA LEU A 200 -9.50 23.84 -24.03
C LEU A 200 -10.45 24.92 -23.50
N VAL A 201 -11.13 25.61 -24.42
CA VAL A 201 -12.07 26.70 -24.09
C VAL A 201 -13.52 26.22 -24.18
N TYR A 202 -14.23 26.27 -23.06
CA TYR A 202 -15.62 25.86 -22.92
C TYR A 202 -16.53 27.08 -22.78
N ASN A 203 -17.70 27.04 -23.41
CA ASN A 203 -18.66 28.14 -23.34
C ASN A 203 -20.10 27.64 -23.41
N ALA A 204 -21.03 28.41 -22.83
CA ALA A 204 -22.48 28.26 -22.98
C ALA A 204 -23.16 29.59 -22.62
N GLU A 205 -24.40 29.79 -23.08
CA GLU A 205 -25.15 31.04 -22.85
C GLU A 205 -25.32 31.39 -21.37
N VAL A 206 -25.49 30.38 -20.51
CA VAL A 206 -25.64 30.57 -19.06
C VAL A 206 -24.45 31.28 -18.42
N LEU A 207 -23.26 31.22 -19.04
CA LEU A 207 -22.06 31.88 -18.50
C LEU A 207 -22.10 33.39 -18.69
N TYR A 208 -22.92 33.93 -19.60
CA TYR A 208 -22.87 35.35 -19.97
C TYR A 208 -23.11 36.29 -18.78
N GLN A 209 -24.01 35.89 -17.88
CA GLN A 209 -24.31 36.61 -16.64
C GLN A 209 -23.22 36.51 -15.55
N PHE A 210 -22.22 35.64 -15.73
CA PHE A 210 -21.13 35.41 -14.77
C PHE A 210 -19.75 35.81 -15.31
N ARG A 211 -19.67 36.30 -16.55
CA ARG A 211 -18.40 36.73 -17.18
C ARG A 211 -17.79 37.89 -16.39
N LYS A 212 -16.51 37.77 -16.05
CA LYS A 212 -15.75 38.75 -15.25
C LYS A 212 -16.33 39.03 -13.85
N ALA A 213 -17.32 38.26 -13.40
CA ALA A 213 -17.86 38.37 -12.05
C ALA A 213 -16.97 37.59 -11.07
N LYS A 214 -16.69 38.20 -9.92
CA LYS A 214 -16.01 37.52 -8.81
C LYS A 214 -16.96 36.49 -8.20
N SER A 215 -16.45 35.28 -7.99
CA SER A 215 -17.25 34.20 -7.43
C SER A 215 -17.40 34.37 -5.90
N PRO A 216 -18.54 33.97 -5.29
CA PRO A 216 -18.69 33.96 -3.84
C PRO A 216 -17.95 32.80 -3.15
N TYR A 217 -17.30 31.92 -3.91
CA TYR A 217 -16.54 30.76 -3.42
C TYR A 217 -15.07 31.13 -3.12
N PRO A 218 -14.33 30.26 -2.39
CA PRO A 218 -12.93 30.53 -2.02
C PRO A 218 -12.06 30.92 -3.23
N ASN A 219 -11.12 31.84 -2.99
CA ASN A 219 -10.22 32.42 -4.00
C ASN A 219 -10.94 33.19 -5.13
N GLU A 220 -12.23 33.53 -4.95
CA GLU A 220 -13.06 34.22 -5.95
C GLU A 220 -13.22 33.43 -7.28
N LEU A 221 -12.97 32.11 -7.25
CA LEU A 221 -13.01 31.22 -8.42
C LEU A 221 -14.32 30.44 -8.51
N TRP A 222 -14.84 30.27 -9.73
CA TRP A 222 -16.06 29.51 -9.99
C TRP A 222 -15.78 28.00 -10.00
N PRO A 223 -16.54 27.18 -9.26
CA PRO A 223 -16.35 25.73 -9.23
C PRO A 223 -16.87 25.09 -10.53
N ILE A 224 -15.95 24.86 -11.48
CA ILE A 224 -16.24 24.16 -12.72
C ILE A 224 -15.86 22.69 -12.56
N ARG A 225 -16.82 21.80 -12.79
CA ARG A 225 -16.64 20.35 -12.68
C ARG A 225 -16.25 19.77 -14.03
N TYR A 226 -15.39 18.76 -14.07
CA TYR A 226 -15.02 18.09 -15.33
C TYR A 226 -14.84 16.59 -15.12
N ASP A 227 -15.08 15.79 -16.16
CA ASP A 227 -14.73 14.37 -16.15
C ASP A 227 -13.36 14.19 -16.83
N PRO A 228 -12.31 13.74 -16.11
CA PRO A 228 -11.00 13.46 -16.71
C PRO A 228 -11.04 12.43 -17.85
N ARG A 229 -12.10 11.62 -17.91
CA ARG A 229 -12.33 10.60 -18.94
C ARG A 229 -13.00 11.18 -20.19
N ASN A 230 -13.62 12.36 -20.09
CA ASN A 230 -14.26 13.05 -21.20
C ASN A 230 -14.07 14.56 -21.14
N LEU A 231 -13.13 15.05 -21.93
CA LEU A 231 -12.84 16.48 -22.02
C LEU A 231 -13.71 17.23 -23.05
N LEU A 232 -14.70 16.61 -23.69
CA LEU A 232 -15.62 17.32 -24.59
C LEU A 232 -16.55 18.28 -23.85
N HIS A 233 -16.85 17.97 -22.60
CA HIS A 233 -17.80 18.71 -21.78
C HIS A 233 -17.24 18.98 -20.39
N VAL A 234 -17.60 20.13 -19.85
CA VAL A 234 -17.44 20.46 -18.43
C VAL A 234 -18.78 20.96 -17.89
N TYR A 235 -18.94 20.96 -16.58
CA TYR A 235 -20.24 21.19 -15.93
C TYR A 235 -20.17 22.37 -14.97
N PHE A 236 -21.16 23.24 -15.07
CA PHE A 236 -21.30 24.43 -14.24
C PHE A 236 -22.61 24.35 -13.45
N HIS A 237 -22.50 24.46 -12.12
CA HIS A 237 -23.67 24.58 -11.25
C HIS A 237 -24.00 26.06 -11.06
N ASN A 238 -25.14 26.50 -11.60
CA ASN A 238 -25.55 27.89 -11.49
C ASN A 238 -26.09 28.16 -10.06
N PRO A 239 -25.48 29.07 -9.28
CA PRO A 239 -25.88 29.31 -7.89
C PRO A 239 -27.24 30.00 -7.76
N ARG A 240 -27.74 30.64 -8.81
CA ARG A 240 -29.01 31.40 -8.81
C ARG A 240 -30.24 30.49 -8.96
N ASP A 241 -30.20 29.56 -9.91
CA ASP A 241 -31.33 28.65 -10.21
C ASP A 241 -31.12 27.22 -9.71
N LYS A 242 -29.94 26.90 -9.17
CA LYS A 242 -29.53 25.58 -8.66
C LYS A 242 -29.55 24.48 -9.71
N LYS A 243 -29.38 24.82 -10.99
CA LYS A 243 -29.34 23.85 -12.10
C LYS A 243 -27.92 23.61 -12.59
N TRP A 244 -27.69 22.39 -13.08
CA TRP A 244 -26.46 22.01 -13.77
C TRP A 244 -26.55 22.32 -15.25
N TYR A 245 -25.51 22.95 -15.78
CA TYR A 245 -25.36 23.29 -17.17
C TYR A 245 -24.13 22.61 -17.76
N THR A 246 -24.30 22.02 -18.93
CA THR A 246 -23.20 21.43 -19.69
C THR A 246 -22.56 22.49 -20.59
N LEU A 247 -21.26 22.71 -20.42
CA LEU A 247 -20.44 23.59 -21.23
C LEU A 247 -19.68 22.72 -22.23
N ARG A 248 -19.96 22.88 -23.52
CA ARG A 248 -19.27 22.14 -24.58
C ARG A 248 -17.98 22.86 -24.96
N TRP A 249 -16.94 22.09 -25.30
CA TRP A 249 -15.73 22.64 -25.89
C TRP A 249 -16.05 23.37 -27.20
N THR A 250 -15.68 24.64 -27.29
CA THR A 250 -16.06 25.55 -28.38
C THR A 250 -15.62 25.11 -29.76
N HIS A 251 -14.49 24.39 -29.87
CA HIS A 251 -13.91 23.93 -31.14
C HIS A 251 -14.04 22.42 -31.33
N ALA A 252 -14.90 21.76 -30.54
CA ALA A 252 -15.18 20.35 -30.72
C ALA A 252 -15.83 20.11 -32.08
N LEU A 253 -15.13 19.42 -32.97
CA LEU A 253 -15.70 18.92 -34.22
C LEU A 253 -16.85 17.95 -33.92
N SER A 254 -17.86 17.93 -34.78
CA SER A 254 -19.08 17.13 -34.58
C SER A 254 -18.84 15.63 -34.54
N ASP A 255 -17.77 15.16 -35.19
CA ASP A 255 -17.40 13.75 -35.30
C ASP A 255 -16.36 13.29 -34.27
N LEU A 256 -15.87 14.19 -33.40
CA LEU A 256 -14.96 13.81 -32.32
C LEU A 256 -15.68 12.95 -31.29
N GLN A 257 -15.11 11.78 -31.02
CA GLN A 257 -15.52 10.93 -29.90
C GLN A 257 -14.97 11.47 -28.57
N PRO A 258 -15.59 11.15 -27.42
CA PRO A 258 -15.04 11.46 -26.10
C PRO A 258 -13.56 11.08 -25.97
N PHE A 259 -12.76 11.95 -25.35
CA PHE A 259 -11.33 11.75 -25.21
C PHE A 259 -10.79 12.22 -23.86
N THR A 260 -9.62 11.70 -23.50
CA THR A 260 -9.01 11.88 -22.17
C THR A 260 -7.90 12.94 -22.17
N ASP A 261 -7.44 13.33 -20.98
CA ASP A 261 -6.28 14.21 -20.81
C ASP A 261 -5.01 13.63 -21.46
N ILE A 262 -4.85 12.31 -21.44
CA ILE A 262 -3.73 11.62 -22.10
C ILE A 262 -3.80 11.80 -23.62
N THR A 263 -4.98 11.59 -24.21
CA THR A 263 -5.22 11.75 -25.65
C THR A 263 -4.94 13.18 -26.10
N LEU A 264 -5.37 14.16 -25.29
CA LEU A 264 -5.11 15.57 -25.51
C LEU A 264 -3.61 15.92 -25.46
N ARG A 265 -2.86 15.39 -24.48
CA ARG A 265 -1.41 15.59 -24.39
C ARG A 265 -0.68 15.01 -25.61
N GLU A 266 -1.12 13.87 -26.11
CA GLU A 266 -0.53 13.26 -27.31
C GLU A 266 -0.83 14.08 -28.57
N ALA A 267 -2.07 14.54 -28.76
CA ALA A 267 -2.42 15.42 -29.87
C ALA A 267 -1.56 16.69 -29.87
N LYS A 268 -1.36 17.31 -28.69
CA LYS A 268 -0.46 18.46 -28.54
C LYS A 268 1.00 18.10 -28.86
N ARG A 269 1.49 16.94 -28.43
CA ARG A 269 2.84 16.47 -28.75
C ARG A 269 3.05 16.32 -30.25
N LEU A 270 2.07 15.76 -30.98
CA LEU A 270 2.13 15.61 -32.43
C LEU A 270 2.15 16.97 -33.14
N LEU A 271 1.39 17.95 -32.66
CA LEU A 271 1.43 19.31 -33.19
C LEU A 271 2.82 19.94 -33.02
N VAL A 272 3.41 19.83 -31.84
CA VAL A 272 4.77 20.35 -31.57
C VAL A 272 5.81 19.67 -32.47
N GLN A 273 5.73 18.35 -32.66
CA GLN A 273 6.64 17.62 -33.55
C GLN A 273 6.53 18.03 -35.02
N ARG A 274 5.34 18.45 -35.45
CA ARG A 274 5.08 18.94 -36.81
C ARG A 274 5.37 20.44 -36.98
N GLY A 275 5.86 21.13 -35.94
CA GLY A 275 6.10 22.58 -35.96
C GLY A 275 4.80 23.41 -35.99
N ALA A 276 3.65 22.79 -35.69
CA ALA A 276 2.36 23.47 -35.66
C ALA A 276 2.08 24.05 -34.27
N ASP A 277 1.35 25.17 -34.22
CA ASP A 277 1.00 25.84 -32.96
C ASP A 277 0.02 24.99 -32.14
N ALA A 278 0.49 24.49 -30.99
CA ALA A 278 -0.28 23.67 -30.04
C ALA A 278 -1.12 24.48 -29.03
N SER A 279 -1.18 25.81 -29.17
CA SER A 279 -2.08 26.69 -28.42
C SER A 279 -3.42 26.94 -29.14
N LYS A 280 -3.43 26.80 -30.47
CA LYS A 280 -4.61 27.06 -31.30
C LYS A 280 -5.63 25.92 -31.20
N GLN A 281 -6.84 26.23 -30.72
CA GLN A 281 -7.95 25.26 -30.53
C GLN A 281 -8.27 24.44 -31.79
N THR A 282 -8.26 25.08 -32.97
CA THR A 282 -8.52 24.42 -34.26
C THR A 282 -7.50 23.33 -34.58
N ASN A 283 -6.22 23.59 -34.30
CA ASN A 283 -5.14 22.64 -34.55
C ASN A 283 -5.28 21.43 -33.61
N ILE A 284 -5.63 21.68 -32.35
CA ILE A 284 -5.88 20.63 -31.35
C ILE A 284 -7.04 19.74 -31.81
N ALA A 285 -8.14 20.33 -32.29
CA ALA A 285 -9.31 19.59 -32.76
C ALA A 285 -8.99 18.71 -33.98
N GLN A 286 -8.24 19.24 -34.95
CA GLN A 286 -7.80 18.47 -36.13
C GLN A 286 -6.84 17.33 -35.73
N ALA A 287 -5.86 17.59 -34.87
CA ALA A 287 -4.92 16.58 -34.40
C ALA A 287 -5.60 15.45 -33.61
N LEU A 288 -6.62 15.79 -32.80
CA LEU A 288 -7.44 14.79 -32.10
C LEU A 288 -8.24 13.92 -33.08
N ARG A 289 -8.85 14.53 -34.09
CA ARG A 289 -9.59 13.82 -35.15
C ARG A 289 -8.68 12.88 -35.92
N GLU A 290 -7.51 13.35 -36.34
CA GLU A 290 -6.50 12.49 -36.99
C GLU A 290 -6.06 11.33 -36.10
N LEU A 291 -5.86 11.59 -34.81
CA LEU A 291 -5.46 10.56 -33.86
C LEU A 291 -6.56 9.50 -33.68
N GLN A 292 -7.83 9.90 -33.61
CA GLN A 292 -8.98 9.00 -33.56
C GLN A 292 -9.10 8.20 -34.87
N ASN A 293 -9.06 8.85 -36.03
CA ASN A 293 -9.14 8.18 -37.33
C ASN A 293 -8.00 7.17 -37.55
N ARG A 294 -6.77 7.48 -37.11
CA ARG A 294 -5.64 6.53 -37.16
C ARG A 294 -5.82 5.36 -36.21
N THR A 295 -6.51 5.61 -35.09
CA THR A 295 -6.80 4.58 -34.13
C THR A 295 -7.85 3.63 -34.68
N ASP A 296 -8.80 4.09 -35.50
CA ASP A 296 -9.81 3.23 -36.14
C ASP A 296 -9.30 2.43 -37.37
N ALA A 297 -8.00 2.54 -37.72
CA ALA A 297 -7.35 1.80 -38.81
C ALA A 297 -6.36 0.71 -38.26
N PRO A 298 -6.84 -0.53 -38.00
CA PRO A 298 -6.11 -1.56 -37.25
C PRO A 298 -4.85 -2.11 -37.94
N GLU A 299 -4.74 -2.01 -39.26
CA GLU A 299 -3.57 -2.47 -40.03
C GLU A 299 -2.23 -1.79 -39.65
N THR A 300 -2.25 -0.66 -38.94
CA THR A 300 -1.03 0.10 -38.56
C THR A 300 -0.65 -0.04 -37.08
N TRP A 301 -1.35 -0.90 -36.33
CA TRP A 301 -1.22 -0.94 -34.88
C TRP A 301 0.03 -1.68 -34.38
N THR A 302 0.86 -0.98 -33.61
CA THR A 302 1.92 -1.59 -32.79
C THR A 302 1.36 -2.23 -31.51
N LYS A 303 2.15 -3.07 -30.80
CA LYS A 303 1.78 -3.65 -29.50
C LYS A 303 1.43 -2.56 -28.44
N GLY A 304 2.08 -1.39 -28.51
CA GLY A 304 1.78 -0.25 -27.64
C GLY A 304 0.47 0.47 -28.04
N THR A 305 0.17 0.55 -29.34
CA THR A 305 -1.08 1.11 -29.86
C THR A 305 -2.28 0.26 -29.43
N ARG A 306 -2.15 -1.07 -29.47
CA ARG A 306 -3.18 -2.03 -29.01
C ARG A 306 -3.55 -1.83 -27.54
N LYS A 307 -2.55 -1.84 -26.64
CA LYS A 307 -2.77 -1.61 -25.21
C LYS A 307 -3.41 -0.25 -24.91
N ARG A 308 -3.05 0.79 -25.67
CA ARG A 308 -3.61 2.15 -25.54
C ARG A 308 -5.08 2.18 -25.95
N TRP A 309 -5.42 1.58 -27.09
CA TRP A 309 -6.80 1.50 -27.57
C TRP A 309 -7.71 0.73 -26.62
N THR A 310 -7.26 -0.43 -26.12
CA THR A 310 -8.00 -1.20 -25.11
C THR A 310 -8.33 -0.31 -23.92
N ARG A 311 -7.37 0.44 -23.38
CA ARG A 311 -7.58 1.36 -22.25
C ARG A 311 -8.56 2.50 -22.57
N ASP A 312 -8.49 3.09 -23.77
CA ASP A 312 -9.37 4.19 -24.15
C ASP A 312 -10.81 3.69 -24.40
N ARG A 313 -10.97 2.49 -24.96
CA ARG A 313 -12.28 1.80 -25.09
C ARG A 313 -12.91 1.52 -23.73
N HIS A 314 -12.15 1.01 -22.76
CA HIS A 314 -12.63 0.80 -21.39
C HIS A 314 -13.12 2.09 -20.73
N ARG A 315 -12.44 3.21 -20.98
CA ARG A 315 -12.85 4.52 -20.46
C ARG A 315 -14.12 5.03 -21.11
N ALA A 316 -14.26 4.88 -22.44
CA ALA A 316 -15.48 5.23 -23.15
C ALA A 316 -16.68 4.41 -22.67
N HIS A 317 -16.51 3.11 -22.44
CA HIS A 317 -17.55 2.23 -21.91
C HIS A 317 -17.96 2.60 -20.48
N ALA A 318 -16.99 2.88 -19.59
CA ALA A 318 -17.26 3.36 -18.24
C ALA A 318 -18.03 4.68 -18.23
N GLN A 319 -17.67 5.60 -19.13
CA GLN A 319 -18.35 6.88 -19.28
C GLN A 319 -19.79 6.72 -19.81
N ALA A 320 -20.01 5.86 -20.82
CA ALA A 320 -21.34 5.56 -21.32
C ALA A 320 -22.23 4.97 -20.22
N ALA A 321 -21.69 4.07 -19.39
CA ALA A 321 -22.40 3.51 -18.24
C ALA A 321 -22.77 4.57 -17.20
N ASP A 322 -21.87 5.50 -16.88
CA ASP A 322 -22.15 6.59 -15.93
C ASP A 322 -23.17 7.61 -16.47
N ALA A 323 -23.11 7.92 -17.77
CA ALA A 323 -24.09 8.76 -18.45
C ALA A 323 -25.49 8.11 -18.46
N LEU A 324 -25.57 6.79 -18.70
CA LEU A 324 -26.84 6.05 -18.63
C LEU A 324 -27.42 6.02 -17.21
N ARG A 325 -26.57 5.99 -16.17
CA ARG A 325 -27.00 6.03 -14.75
C ARG A 325 -27.58 7.38 -14.32
N SER A 326 -27.25 8.46 -15.03
CA SER A 326 -27.69 9.83 -14.72
C SER A 326 -28.98 10.23 -15.46
N ILE A 327 -29.52 9.37 -16.34
CA ILE A 327 -30.84 9.56 -16.95
C ILE A 327 -31.91 9.07 -15.97
N PRO A 328 -32.94 9.87 -15.63
CA PRO A 328 -34.07 9.40 -14.84
C PRO A 328 -34.73 8.21 -15.54
N ALA A 329 -35.02 7.13 -14.80
CA ALA A 329 -35.76 6.00 -15.35
C ALA A 329 -37.13 6.50 -15.87
N VAL A 330 -37.41 6.27 -17.15
CA VAL A 330 -38.73 6.51 -17.73
C VAL A 330 -39.75 5.69 -16.92
N PRO A 331 -40.84 6.28 -16.39
CA PRO A 331 -41.88 5.49 -15.75
C PRO A 331 -42.41 4.48 -16.75
N ALA A 332 -42.36 3.19 -16.42
CA ALA A 332 -43.05 2.18 -17.21
C ALA A 332 -44.56 2.53 -17.26
N PRO A 333 -45.24 2.36 -18.40
CA PRO A 333 -46.68 2.56 -18.46
C PRO A 333 -47.33 1.60 -17.46
N GLN A 334 -48.06 2.15 -16.50
CA GLN A 334 -48.72 1.35 -15.46
C GLN A 334 -49.61 0.28 -16.11
N PRO A 335 -49.48 -1.01 -15.73
CA PRO A 335 -50.41 -2.01 -16.20
C PRO A 335 -51.81 -1.68 -15.66
N ARG A 336 -52.79 -1.59 -16.57
CA ARG A 336 -54.20 -1.42 -16.21
C ARG A 336 -54.63 -2.64 -15.40
N HIS A 337 -54.83 -2.48 -14.09
CA HIS A 337 -55.38 -3.53 -13.25
C HIS A 337 -56.80 -3.88 -13.71
N PRO A 338 -57.16 -5.17 -13.85
CA PRO A 338 -58.55 -5.56 -14.06
C PRO A 338 -59.36 -5.27 -12.79
N PHE A 339 -60.54 -4.66 -12.99
CA PHE A 339 -61.50 -4.29 -11.95
C PHE A 339 -61.71 -5.41 -10.92
N ARG A 340 -61.46 -5.11 -9.64
CA ARG A 340 -61.89 -5.94 -8.50
C ARG A 340 -63.18 -5.37 -7.94
N ARG A 341 -64.25 -6.18 -7.90
CA ARG A 341 -65.58 -5.82 -7.34
C ARG A 341 -65.47 -5.36 -5.87
N PRO A 342 -66.29 -4.39 -5.43
CA PRO A 342 -66.30 -3.95 -4.03
C PRO A 342 -67.00 -4.97 -3.13
N ALA A 343 -66.44 -5.19 -1.94
CA ALA A 343 -67.07 -5.97 -0.87
C ALA A 343 -67.93 -5.05 0.03
N SER A 344 -69.07 -5.58 0.48
CA SER A 344 -70.14 -4.89 1.22
C SER A 344 -69.77 -4.47 2.66
N PRO A 345 -70.46 -3.48 3.26
CA PRO A 345 -70.11 -2.92 4.58
C PRO A 345 -70.82 -3.65 5.74
N PRO A 346 -70.28 -3.61 6.97
CA PRO A 346 -71.03 -3.96 8.18
C PRO A 346 -71.63 -2.72 8.90
N SER A 347 -72.80 -2.94 9.51
CA SER A 347 -73.72 -2.01 10.18
C SER A 347 -73.34 -1.69 11.65
N PRO A 348 -74.01 -0.72 12.33
CA PRO A 348 -73.48 0.03 13.48
C PRO A 348 -73.92 -0.50 14.85
N PRO A 349 -73.45 0.08 15.97
CA PRO A 349 -74.17 0.04 17.24
C PRO A 349 -74.63 1.42 17.77
N CYS A 350 -75.82 1.40 18.37
CA CYS A 350 -76.43 2.47 19.18
C CYS A 350 -75.97 2.43 20.66
N THR A 351 -75.89 3.62 21.26
CA THR A 351 -75.80 4.05 22.68
C THR A 351 -76.93 3.57 23.62
N PRO A 352 -77.03 3.94 24.94
CA PRO A 352 -76.08 4.51 25.95
C PRO A 352 -76.18 3.89 27.40
N SER A 353 -75.31 4.30 28.36
CA SER A 353 -75.66 4.95 29.67
C SER A 353 -74.74 4.66 30.90
N GLN A 354 -74.23 5.77 31.49
CA GLN A 354 -74.06 6.15 32.94
C GLN A 354 -73.15 5.32 33.90
N THR A 355 -72.35 5.86 34.86
CA THR A 355 -72.21 7.20 35.49
C THR A 355 -70.91 7.37 36.33
N CYS A 356 -70.39 8.62 36.42
CA CYS A 356 -69.75 9.38 37.54
C CYS A 356 -68.57 8.81 38.39
N SER A 357 -67.54 9.56 38.83
CA SER A 357 -67.27 11.02 38.84
C SER A 357 -65.80 11.39 39.26
N THR A 358 -65.45 12.68 39.13
CA THR A 358 -64.36 13.51 39.76
C THR A 358 -63.08 13.92 38.98
N ARG A 359 -63.14 15.10 38.32
CA ARG A 359 -62.36 16.39 38.50
C ARG A 359 -60.99 16.33 39.24
N THR A 360 -59.89 17.05 38.90
CA THR A 360 -59.66 18.40 38.34
C THR A 360 -58.19 18.58 37.84
N THR A 361 -58.04 19.50 36.88
CA THR A 361 -56.89 20.11 36.16
C THR A 361 -55.77 20.78 36.98
N THR A 362 -54.57 20.99 36.39
CA THR A 362 -54.11 22.26 35.76
C THR A 362 -52.60 22.24 35.34
N SER A 363 -52.44 22.44 34.04
CA SER A 363 -51.39 22.88 33.10
C SER A 363 -50.30 23.96 33.42
N ILE A 364 -49.26 23.98 32.55
CA ILE A 364 -48.66 25.11 31.75
C ILE A 364 -47.19 25.61 32.01
N SER A 365 -46.37 25.46 30.94
CA SER A 365 -45.37 26.33 30.25
C SER A 365 -43.97 26.78 30.78
N THR A 366 -43.00 26.64 29.85
CA THR A 366 -41.70 27.33 29.56
C THR A 366 -41.81 28.84 29.25
N PRO A 367 -40.77 29.74 29.33
CA PRO A 367 -39.63 29.83 28.34
C PRO A 367 -38.30 30.60 28.70
N SER A 368 -37.31 30.50 27.78
CA SER A 368 -36.32 31.52 27.30
C SER A 368 -35.00 31.92 28.05
N SER A 369 -34.01 32.33 27.22
CA SER A 369 -32.53 32.55 27.32
C SER A 369 -32.01 33.83 28.07
N PRO A 370 -30.67 34.07 28.23
CA PRO A 370 -30.01 34.64 29.44
C PRO A 370 -29.46 36.09 29.33
N PRO A 371 -28.81 36.61 30.40
CA PRO A 371 -27.57 37.42 30.29
C PRO A 371 -26.46 37.07 31.34
N PRO A 372 -25.25 37.72 31.32
CA PRO A 372 -24.00 37.17 31.86
C PRO A 372 -23.36 37.89 33.08
N CYS A 373 -22.26 37.27 33.57
CA CYS A 373 -21.09 37.82 34.30
C CYS A 373 -21.10 37.91 35.84
N GLY A 374 -20.01 37.44 36.48
CA GLY A 374 -19.57 37.90 37.81
C GLY A 374 -18.93 36.86 38.76
N THR A 375 -17.60 36.73 38.71
CA THR A 375 -16.64 36.52 39.83
C THR A 375 -16.99 35.67 41.08
N ARG A 376 -16.17 34.65 41.38
CA ARG A 376 -15.16 34.55 42.48
C ARG A 376 -14.98 33.09 42.94
N ALA A 377 -13.72 32.64 43.03
CA ALA A 377 -13.33 31.33 43.54
C ALA A 377 -13.62 31.15 45.04
N PRO A 378 -13.72 29.89 45.51
CA PRO A 378 -12.98 29.53 46.72
C PRO A 378 -12.18 28.22 46.56
N THR A 379 -10.95 28.32 47.05
CA THR A 379 -9.99 27.26 47.36
C THR A 379 -10.56 26.20 48.31
N ARG A 380 -10.32 24.91 48.04
CA ARG A 380 -10.31 23.89 49.10
C ARG A 380 -9.22 22.84 48.88
N ARG A 381 -8.29 22.84 49.85
CA ARG A 381 -7.18 21.91 50.08
C ARG A 381 -7.59 20.44 49.93
N THR A 382 -6.87 19.69 49.12
CA THR A 382 -6.75 18.24 49.22
C THR A 382 -5.35 17.86 49.71
N LYS A 383 -5.32 16.89 50.61
CA LYS A 383 -4.15 16.45 51.37
C LYS A 383 -3.10 15.82 50.45
N HIS A 384 -1.84 16.18 50.68
CA HIS A 384 -0.68 15.55 50.06
C HIS A 384 -0.66 14.04 50.34
N VAL A 385 -0.83 13.25 49.28
CA VAL A 385 -0.19 11.93 49.17
C VAL A 385 1.15 12.22 48.51
N ALA A 386 2.25 11.78 49.14
CA ALA A 386 3.58 11.90 48.56
C ALA A 386 3.58 11.18 47.20
N ALA A 387 3.64 11.95 46.12
CA ALA A 387 3.83 11.42 44.79
C ALA A 387 5.22 10.77 44.74
N ILE A 388 5.26 9.50 44.37
CA ILE A 388 6.47 8.85 43.90
C ILE A 388 6.91 9.67 42.68
N ALA A 389 8.06 10.35 42.78
CA ALA A 389 8.63 11.09 41.67
C ALA A 389 8.99 10.08 40.57
N PHE A 390 8.24 10.10 39.46
CA PHE A 390 8.68 9.46 38.24
C PHE A 390 9.81 10.31 37.65
N PRO A 391 10.89 9.69 37.13
CA PRO A 391 12.02 10.41 36.54
C PRO A 391 11.62 10.97 35.16
N ASP A 392 10.78 12.00 35.15
CA ASP A 392 10.27 12.64 33.94
C ASP A 392 11.29 13.61 33.28
N ASP A 393 12.48 13.78 33.88
CA ASP A 393 13.53 14.67 33.38
C ASP A 393 14.70 13.96 32.65
N ASP A 394 14.70 12.62 32.51
CA ASP A 394 15.63 11.94 31.60
C ASP A 394 14.97 11.75 30.22
N PRO A 395 15.35 12.53 29.18
CA PRO A 395 14.79 12.39 27.84
C PRO A 395 14.99 10.98 27.23
N ARG A 396 15.86 10.14 27.82
CA ARG A 396 16.09 8.75 27.41
C ARG A 396 15.11 7.75 28.02
N TYR A 397 14.21 8.16 28.92
CA TYR A 397 13.32 7.25 29.65
C TYR A 397 12.33 6.49 28.75
N PHE A 398 11.99 7.05 27.58
CA PHE A 398 11.08 6.44 26.59
C PHE A 398 11.77 6.01 25.28
N GLU A 399 13.10 5.99 25.22
CA GLU A 399 13.80 5.58 24.00
C GLU A 399 13.73 4.06 23.82
N HIS A 400 13.28 3.64 22.64
CA HIS A 400 13.36 2.25 22.23
C HIS A 400 14.85 1.85 22.13
N PRO A 401 15.27 0.69 22.67
CA PRO A 401 16.70 0.34 22.75
C PRO A 401 17.36 0.06 21.40
N GLY A 402 16.56 -0.14 20.33
CA GLY A 402 17.05 -0.36 18.97
C GLY A 402 17.10 0.92 18.13
N LEU A 403 18.06 0.99 17.22
CA LEU A 403 18.23 2.11 16.29
C LEU A 403 17.28 2.04 15.09
N SER A 404 16.85 3.21 14.61
CA SER A 404 16.20 3.35 13.30
C SER A 404 17.22 3.27 12.16
N GLU A 405 16.75 2.97 10.95
CA GLU A 405 17.59 3.10 9.75
C GLU A 405 18.12 4.53 9.61
N PRO A 406 19.44 4.72 9.38
CA PRO A 406 20.03 6.05 9.24
C PRO A 406 19.50 6.83 8.04
N ARG A 407 18.99 8.04 8.28
CA ARG A 407 18.57 9.02 7.27
C ARG A 407 19.44 10.27 7.25
N THR A 408 20.24 10.47 8.29
CA THR A 408 21.23 11.56 8.43
C THR A 408 22.61 10.99 8.73
N LYS A 409 23.66 11.76 8.45
CA LYS A 409 25.04 11.41 8.84
C LYS A 409 25.17 11.29 10.37
N GLU A 410 24.39 12.04 11.14
CA GLU A 410 24.35 11.94 12.60
C GLU A 410 23.71 10.61 13.05
N GLU A 411 22.59 10.21 12.43
CA GLU A 411 21.97 8.90 12.68
C GLU A 411 22.90 7.75 12.22
N TRP A 412 23.69 7.94 11.16
CA TRP A 412 24.70 6.97 10.73
C TRP A 412 25.83 6.84 11.74
N ARG A 413 26.31 7.95 12.31
CA ARG A 413 27.31 7.92 13.39
C ARG A 413 26.78 7.26 14.64
N ALA A 414 25.54 7.57 15.04
CA ALA A 414 24.88 6.86 16.14
C ALA A 414 24.79 5.36 15.87
N TYR A 415 24.59 4.95 14.61
CA TYR A 415 24.68 3.55 14.19
C TYR A 415 26.09 2.95 14.31
N LEU A 416 27.13 3.69 13.93
CA LEU A 416 28.52 3.26 14.09
C LEU A 416 28.93 3.13 15.57
N ASP A 417 28.51 4.09 16.39
CA ASP A 417 28.83 4.17 17.81
C ASP A 417 27.96 3.22 18.65
N SER A 418 26.98 2.54 18.03
CA SER A 418 26.12 1.59 18.73
C SER A 418 26.84 0.29 19.04
N GLU A 419 26.91 -0.03 20.33
CA GLU A 419 27.43 -1.31 20.79
C GLU A 419 26.29 -2.33 20.83
N PRO A 420 26.42 -3.47 20.13
CA PRO A 420 25.44 -4.54 20.26
C PRO A 420 25.44 -5.07 21.70
N PRO A 421 24.29 -5.57 22.22
CA PRO A 421 24.22 -6.19 23.53
C PRO A 421 25.32 -7.24 23.70
N THR A 422 26.13 -7.09 24.74
CA THR A 422 27.21 -8.02 25.04
C THR A 422 26.65 -9.40 25.37
N LYS A 423 27.29 -10.46 24.89
CA LYS A 423 26.96 -11.85 25.25
C LYS A 423 27.04 -12.01 26.77
N PRO A 424 25.93 -12.28 27.48
CA PRO A 424 25.98 -12.47 28.91
C PRO A 424 26.79 -13.71 29.27
N ASP A 425 27.50 -13.65 30.39
CA ASP A 425 28.18 -14.81 30.94
C ASP A 425 27.16 -15.92 31.23
N ARG A 426 27.43 -17.12 30.71
CA ARG A 426 26.61 -18.29 30.99
C ARG A 426 26.99 -18.80 32.38
N LEU A 427 26.12 -18.55 33.36
CA LEU A 427 26.25 -19.11 34.70
C LEU A 427 26.22 -20.65 34.64
N SER A 428 26.61 -21.33 35.73
CA SER A 428 26.26 -22.74 35.87
C SER A 428 24.74 -22.87 36.02
N LEU A 429 24.16 -24.01 35.60
CA LEU A 429 22.73 -24.24 35.75
C LEU A 429 22.31 -24.16 37.23
N GLU A 430 23.13 -24.73 38.13
CA GLU A 430 22.92 -24.67 39.58
C GLU A 430 22.86 -23.22 40.09
N LEU A 431 23.80 -22.37 39.66
CA LEU A 431 23.83 -20.96 40.07
C LEU A 431 22.64 -20.18 39.52
N TYR A 432 22.23 -20.45 38.28
CA TYR A 432 21.06 -19.84 37.67
C TYR A 432 19.75 -20.24 38.37
N GLU A 433 19.63 -21.49 38.80
CA GLU A 433 18.48 -21.98 39.56
C GLU A 433 18.42 -21.39 40.98
N GLN A 434 19.57 -21.02 41.55
CA GLN A 434 19.67 -20.36 42.86
C GLN A 434 19.41 -18.84 42.83
N LEU A 435 19.35 -18.20 41.66
CA LEU A 435 19.06 -16.77 41.55
C LEU A 435 17.67 -16.44 42.09
N SER A 436 17.54 -15.28 42.73
CA SER A 436 16.22 -14.75 43.09
C SER A 436 15.38 -14.48 41.83
N ALA A 437 14.05 -14.43 41.97
CA ALA A 437 13.15 -14.17 40.85
C ALA A 437 13.52 -12.88 40.10
N LYS A 438 13.91 -11.82 40.83
CA LYS A 438 14.31 -10.53 40.25
C LYS A 438 15.62 -10.63 39.44
N GLU A 439 16.62 -11.31 39.99
CA GLU A 439 17.91 -11.51 39.31
C GLU A 439 17.74 -12.39 38.07
N LYS A 440 16.92 -13.43 38.16
CA LYS A 440 16.58 -14.31 37.04
C LYS A 440 15.89 -13.54 35.91
N THR A 441 14.94 -12.66 36.23
CA THR A 441 14.30 -11.78 35.24
C THR A 441 15.31 -10.86 34.56
N LEU A 442 16.20 -10.22 35.33
CA LEU A 442 17.22 -9.33 34.77
C LEU A 442 18.20 -10.07 33.86
N HIS A 443 18.66 -11.24 34.30
CA HIS A 443 19.56 -12.10 33.53
C HIS A 443 18.90 -12.60 32.25
N ASN A 444 17.64 -13.04 32.29
CA ASN A 444 16.90 -13.45 31.10
C ASN A 444 16.60 -12.28 30.16
N LYS A 445 16.37 -11.08 30.69
CA LYS A 445 16.27 -9.86 29.86
C LYS A 445 17.57 -9.60 29.09
N ALA A 446 18.73 -9.74 29.74
CA ALA A 446 20.03 -9.60 29.08
C ALA A 446 20.27 -10.70 28.02
N ARG A 447 19.91 -11.96 28.31
CA ARG A 447 19.96 -13.07 27.35
C ARG A 447 19.09 -12.81 26.13
N ASN A 448 17.84 -12.40 26.33
CA ASN A 448 16.92 -12.06 25.25
C ASN A 448 17.40 -10.85 24.44
N ALA A 449 18.03 -9.85 25.08
CA ALA A 449 18.63 -8.72 24.35
C ALA A 449 19.79 -9.17 23.44
N HIS A 450 20.64 -10.08 23.92
CA HIS A 450 21.71 -10.69 23.12
C HIS A 450 21.14 -11.59 21.99
N HIS A 451 20.15 -12.42 22.29
CA HIS A 451 19.49 -13.27 21.29
C HIS A 451 18.68 -12.48 20.27
N SER A 452 18.08 -11.34 20.63
CA SER A 452 17.33 -10.51 19.67
C SER A 452 18.26 -9.74 18.74
N ALA A 453 19.39 -9.24 19.27
CA ALA A 453 20.44 -8.62 18.48
C ALA A 453 21.08 -9.62 17.51
N LEU A 454 21.26 -10.89 17.94
CA LEU A 454 21.93 -12.04 17.32
C LEU A 454 23.01 -11.67 16.28
N VAL A 455 24.24 -12.04 16.61
CA VAL A 455 25.47 -11.90 15.81
C VAL A 455 25.19 -11.81 14.31
N ILE A 456 25.50 -10.64 13.73
CA ILE A 456 25.55 -10.54 12.29
C ILE A 456 26.67 -11.47 11.81
N VAL A 457 26.30 -12.65 11.30
CA VAL A 457 27.27 -13.69 10.96
C VAL A 457 28.03 -13.25 9.72
N ARG A 458 29.33 -12.99 9.89
CA ARG A 458 30.27 -12.78 8.79
C ARG A 458 30.49 -14.12 8.09
N THR A 459 29.83 -14.31 6.96
CA THR A 459 29.97 -15.54 6.16
C THR A 459 31.15 -15.45 5.21
N ALA A 460 31.73 -16.58 4.80
CA ALA A 460 32.81 -16.58 3.80
C ALA A 460 32.39 -15.92 2.47
N LYS A 461 31.13 -16.10 2.05
CA LYS A 461 30.56 -15.42 0.87
C LYS A 461 30.49 -13.91 1.06
N MET A 462 30.09 -13.46 2.25
CA MET A 462 30.07 -12.03 2.59
C MET A 462 31.46 -11.42 2.58
N GLU A 463 32.44 -12.07 3.20
CA GLU A 463 33.86 -11.64 3.18
C GLU A 463 34.40 -11.59 1.76
N ALA A 464 34.05 -12.55 0.90
CA ALA A 464 34.43 -12.52 -0.52
C ALA A 464 33.81 -11.32 -1.27
N ILE A 465 32.55 -10.97 -0.98
CA ILE A 465 31.89 -9.78 -1.55
C ILE A 465 32.55 -8.51 -1.01
N HIS A 466 32.76 -8.40 0.30
CA HIS A 466 33.44 -7.27 0.93
C HIS A 466 34.84 -7.08 0.37
N HIS A 467 35.61 -8.14 0.19
CA HIS A 467 36.92 -8.10 -0.45
C HIS A 467 36.85 -7.54 -1.88
N GLN A 468 35.85 -7.95 -2.67
CA GLN A 468 35.63 -7.38 -4.01
C GLN A 468 35.26 -5.89 -3.97
N ILE A 469 34.48 -5.46 -2.97
CA ILE A 469 34.16 -4.05 -2.74
C ILE A 469 35.43 -3.26 -2.36
N ARG A 470 36.21 -3.73 -1.37
CA ARG A 470 37.49 -3.08 -0.97
C ARG A 470 38.43 -2.96 -2.16
N ARG A 471 38.62 -4.05 -2.91
CA ARG A 471 39.45 -4.05 -4.13
C ARG A 471 38.99 -2.99 -5.12
N ARG A 472 37.68 -2.84 -5.32
CA ARG A 472 37.12 -1.81 -6.21
C ARG A 472 37.43 -0.41 -5.69
N MET A 473 37.24 -0.15 -4.40
CA MET A 473 37.55 1.15 -3.80
C MET A 473 39.03 1.52 -3.92
N VAL A 474 39.94 0.57 -3.64
CA VAL A 474 41.39 0.75 -3.84
C VAL A 474 41.69 1.13 -5.29
N THR A 475 41.10 0.43 -6.26
CA THR A 475 41.32 0.76 -7.69
C THR A 475 40.70 2.10 -8.11
N ASN A 476 39.67 2.57 -7.41
CA ASN A 476 38.99 3.84 -7.71
C ASN A 476 39.66 5.05 -7.03
N ALA A 477 40.47 4.83 -5.98
CA ALA A 477 40.99 5.89 -5.11
C ALA A 477 41.72 7.01 -5.87
N HIS A 478 42.52 6.64 -6.87
CA HIS A 478 43.33 7.56 -7.68
C HIS A 478 42.91 7.59 -9.16
N GLN A 479 41.67 7.17 -9.46
CA GLN A 479 41.15 7.22 -10.84
C GLN A 479 41.05 8.68 -11.33
N PRO A 480 41.38 8.99 -12.60
CA PRO A 480 41.13 10.29 -13.20
C PRO A 480 39.66 10.74 -13.12
N ALA A 481 39.43 12.05 -13.25
CA ALA A 481 38.11 12.67 -13.13
C ALA A 481 37.05 12.03 -14.05
N GLY A 482 35.86 11.81 -13.49
CA GLY A 482 34.72 11.13 -14.11
C GLY A 482 34.10 10.10 -13.16
N ALA A 483 32.98 9.49 -13.56
CA ALA A 483 32.35 8.47 -12.73
C ALA A 483 33.31 7.29 -12.45
N ARG A 484 33.48 7.01 -11.16
CA ARG A 484 34.17 5.82 -10.66
C ARG A 484 33.36 4.56 -10.97
N ARG A 485 34.04 3.42 -11.09
CA ARG A 485 33.37 2.13 -11.34
C ARG A 485 32.57 1.71 -10.11
N GLY A 486 31.27 1.50 -10.26
CA GLY A 486 30.38 1.11 -9.17
C GLY A 486 30.23 -0.40 -8.98
N ILE A 487 29.44 -0.78 -7.99
CA ILE A 487 29.07 -2.16 -7.66
C ILE A 487 27.56 -2.27 -7.60
N VAL A 488 27.02 -3.36 -8.14
CA VAL A 488 25.60 -3.67 -8.10
C VAL A 488 25.44 -5.00 -7.39
N LEU A 489 24.71 -5.00 -6.28
CA LEU A 489 24.41 -6.17 -5.48
C LEU A 489 22.98 -6.61 -5.76
N ASP A 490 22.85 -7.69 -6.53
CA ASP A 490 21.57 -8.19 -7.01
C ASP A 490 21.24 -9.55 -6.37
N GLY A 491 20.01 -9.72 -5.90
CA GLY A 491 19.55 -10.98 -5.33
C GLY A 491 18.13 -10.89 -4.81
N PRO A 492 17.46 -12.03 -4.53
CA PRO A 492 16.14 -12.06 -3.92
C PRO A 492 16.01 -11.19 -2.68
N ALA A 493 14.77 -10.74 -2.39
CA ALA A 493 14.46 -10.08 -1.12
C ALA A 493 14.87 -10.99 0.05
N THR A 494 15.17 -10.42 1.22
CA THR A 494 15.49 -11.15 2.47
C THR A 494 16.82 -11.94 2.48
N LEU A 495 17.76 -11.71 1.56
CA LEU A 495 19.10 -12.33 1.64
C LEU A 495 20.15 -11.48 2.36
N GLY A 496 19.72 -10.52 3.20
CA GLY A 496 20.65 -9.68 3.97
C GLY A 496 21.49 -8.69 3.13
N LYS A 497 21.05 -8.30 1.93
CA LYS A 497 21.77 -7.33 1.07
C LYS A 497 22.06 -6.00 1.80
N SER A 498 21.03 -5.42 2.42
CA SER A 498 21.14 -4.17 3.20
C SER A 498 22.10 -4.34 4.37
N THR A 499 22.03 -5.47 5.09
CA THR A 499 22.96 -5.81 6.17
C THR A 499 24.40 -5.92 5.65
N LEU A 500 24.60 -6.56 4.49
CA LEU A 500 25.92 -6.71 3.89
C LEU A 500 26.56 -5.36 3.59
N VAL A 501 25.84 -4.45 2.94
CA VAL A 501 26.39 -3.13 2.58
C VAL A 501 26.55 -2.22 3.78
N LYS A 502 25.67 -2.31 4.78
CA LYS A 502 25.82 -1.57 6.05
C LYS A 502 27.04 -2.03 6.84
N MET A 503 27.26 -3.34 6.95
CA MET A 503 28.49 -3.86 7.58
C MET A 503 29.75 -3.46 6.82
N PHE A 504 29.69 -3.42 5.49
CA PHE A 504 30.81 -2.92 4.71
C PHE A 504 31.09 -1.45 5.02
N GLY A 505 30.05 -0.60 5.02
CA GLY A 505 30.17 0.81 5.37
C GLY A 505 30.68 1.03 6.79
N TYR A 506 30.19 0.22 7.74
CA TYR A 506 30.63 0.20 9.13
C TYR A 506 32.13 -0.10 9.23
N ASP A 507 32.59 -1.21 8.65
CA ASP A 507 34.00 -1.62 8.67
C ASP A 507 34.91 -0.61 7.96
N PHE A 508 34.43 -0.06 6.84
CA PHE A 508 35.19 0.91 6.06
C PHE A 508 35.40 2.22 6.84
N GLU A 509 34.33 2.77 7.45
CA GLU A 509 34.46 4.00 8.22
C GLU A 509 35.22 3.78 9.53
N HIS A 510 35.03 2.66 10.22
CA HIS A 510 35.83 2.30 11.39
C HIS A 510 37.32 2.19 11.05
N GLY A 511 37.67 1.50 9.97
CA GLY A 511 39.06 1.42 9.51
C GLY A 511 39.66 2.80 9.22
N LEU A 512 38.89 3.72 8.62
CA LEU A 512 39.35 5.10 8.41
C LEU A 512 39.53 5.86 9.73
N ARG A 513 38.68 5.64 10.73
CA ARG A 513 38.80 6.28 12.06
C ARG A 513 40.02 5.77 12.81
N GLU A 514 40.33 4.49 12.69
CA GLU A 514 41.53 3.87 13.27
C GLU A 514 42.81 4.36 12.57
N GLU A 515 42.80 4.42 11.24
CA GLU A 515 43.98 4.79 10.45
C GLU A 515 44.24 6.31 10.42
N PHE A 516 43.18 7.13 10.42
CA PHE A 516 43.24 8.59 10.27
C PHE A 516 42.32 9.33 11.26
N PRO A 517 42.49 9.18 12.59
CA PRO A 517 41.62 9.78 13.59
C PRO A 517 41.55 11.31 13.47
N GLU A 518 42.65 11.95 13.05
CA GLU A 518 42.73 13.40 12.88
C GLU A 518 41.77 13.97 11.82
N ARG A 519 41.29 13.14 10.88
CA ARG A 519 40.29 13.57 9.88
C ARG A 519 38.91 13.75 10.50
N PHE A 520 38.59 12.96 11.53
CA PHE A 520 37.28 12.93 12.18
C PHE A 520 37.18 13.94 13.33
N GLU A 521 38.31 14.33 13.93
CA GLU A 521 38.37 15.39 14.95
C GLU A 521 38.23 16.80 14.34
N ARG A 522 38.59 16.96 13.07
CA ARG A 522 38.57 18.26 12.39
C ARG A 522 37.17 18.58 11.87
N SER A 523 36.64 19.71 12.32
CA SER A 523 35.49 20.37 11.68
C SER A 523 35.77 21.84 11.45
N TYR A 524 35.21 22.41 10.38
CA TYR A 524 35.32 23.83 10.07
C TYR A 524 33.95 24.39 9.68
N ARG A 525 33.74 25.68 9.90
CA ARG A 525 32.45 26.32 9.62
C ARG A 525 32.40 26.99 8.26
N VAL A 526 31.33 26.73 7.50
CA VAL A 526 30.99 27.45 6.27
C VAL A 526 29.51 27.84 6.32
N ASP A 527 29.17 29.10 6.04
CA ASP A 527 27.78 29.59 6.04
C ASP A 527 26.97 29.20 7.30
N ASN A 528 27.61 29.33 8.47
CA ASN A 528 27.05 28.98 9.78
C ASN A 528 26.72 27.48 9.98
N ARG A 529 27.37 26.59 9.22
CA ARG A 529 27.25 25.12 9.33
C ARG A 529 28.61 24.49 9.61
N SER A 530 28.62 23.40 10.37
CA SER A 530 29.83 22.60 10.59
C SER A 530 30.01 21.62 9.44
N ILE A 531 31.17 21.69 8.78
CA ILE A 531 31.63 20.70 7.82
C ILE A 531 32.63 19.79 8.52
N ASP A 532 32.37 18.51 8.44
CA ASP A 532 33.12 17.43 9.07
C ASP A 532 33.30 16.28 8.08
N TYR A 533 34.35 15.50 8.28
CA TYR A 533 34.64 14.38 7.41
C TYR A 533 33.54 13.31 7.52
N THR A 534 32.94 12.97 6.39
CA THR A 534 31.82 12.02 6.26
C THR A 534 32.08 11.15 5.04
N PRO A 535 32.86 10.06 5.19
CA PRO A 535 33.32 9.26 4.05
C PRO A 535 32.23 8.35 3.46
N VAL A 536 31.20 8.02 4.24
CA VAL A 536 30.10 7.14 3.84
C VAL A 536 28.79 7.91 3.76
N VAL A 537 28.05 7.69 2.67
CA VAL A 537 26.66 8.12 2.51
C VAL A 537 25.79 6.89 2.29
N TYR A 538 24.80 6.66 3.16
CA TYR A 538 23.83 5.57 3.04
C TYR A 538 22.42 6.14 2.88
N VAL A 539 21.76 5.82 1.77
CA VAL A 539 20.39 6.27 1.52
C VAL A 539 19.54 5.18 0.85
N ASN A 540 18.26 5.13 1.22
CA ASN A 540 17.27 4.27 0.60
C ASN A 540 16.43 5.09 -0.37
N ILE A 541 16.20 4.58 -1.58
CA ILE A 541 15.39 5.30 -2.57
C ILE A 541 13.89 5.04 -2.28
N PRO A 542 13.08 6.09 -2.04
CA PRO A 542 11.65 5.91 -1.85
C PRO A 542 10.96 5.42 -3.14
N SER A 543 9.86 4.69 -3.00
CA SER A 543 9.08 4.24 -4.15
C SER A 543 8.56 5.43 -4.97
N GLN A 544 8.73 5.36 -6.29
CA GLN A 544 8.35 6.44 -7.22
C GLN A 544 9.08 7.78 -6.97
N ALA A 545 10.31 7.75 -6.45
CA ALA A 545 11.12 8.95 -6.25
C ALA A 545 11.27 9.76 -7.54
N THR A 546 11.16 11.08 -7.46
CA THR A 546 11.59 11.98 -8.53
C THR A 546 13.08 12.31 -8.40
N PRO A 547 13.74 12.86 -9.45
CA PRO A 547 15.13 13.33 -9.34
C PRO A 547 15.34 14.36 -8.23
N LYS A 548 14.30 15.15 -7.93
CA LYS A 548 14.34 16.12 -6.84
C LYS A 548 14.29 15.41 -5.48
N ASP A 549 13.46 14.39 -5.33
CA ASP A 549 13.36 13.62 -4.08
C ASP A 549 14.65 12.90 -3.76
N LEU A 550 15.34 12.34 -4.77
CA LEU A 550 16.68 11.77 -4.60
C LEU A 550 17.70 12.82 -4.13
N SER A 551 17.65 14.03 -4.71
CA SER A 551 18.55 15.11 -4.31
C SER A 551 18.25 15.60 -2.89
N ILE A 552 16.98 15.58 -2.49
CA ILE A 552 16.53 15.88 -1.13
C ILE A 552 17.02 14.81 -0.16
N ALA A 553 16.82 13.53 -0.45
CA ALA A 553 17.26 12.43 0.43
C ALA A 553 18.77 12.48 0.70
N LEU A 554 19.58 12.74 -0.33
CA LEU A 554 21.03 12.93 -0.17
C LEU A 554 21.38 14.23 0.58
N ALA A 555 20.64 15.32 0.35
CA ALA A 555 20.86 16.58 1.06
C ALA A 555 20.48 16.46 2.55
N ASP A 556 19.36 15.81 2.86
CA ASP A 556 18.93 15.50 4.22
C ASP A 556 19.96 14.62 4.92
N TYR A 557 20.50 13.61 4.21
CA TYR A 557 21.59 12.80 4.74
C TYR A 557 22.79 13.64 5.16
N MET A 558 23.19 14.60 4.34
CA MET A 558 24.31 15.49 4.61
C MET A 558 24.00 16.59 5.65
N GLY A 559 22.78 16.64 6.19
CA GLY A 559 22.34 17.69 7.13
C GLY A 559 22.15 19.06 6.46
N MET A 560 21.88 19.08 5.16
CA MET A 560 21.86 20.31 4.38
C MET A 560 20.51 21.02 4.42
N GLY A 561 20.48 22.21 5.05
CA GLY A 561 19.33 23.11 4.93
C GLY A 561 19.16 23.69 3.52
N TYR A 562 17.94 23.60 2.98
CA TYR A 562 17.50 24.22 1.72
C TYR A 562 16.18 24.99 1.91
N ARG A 563 15.92 25.99 1.06
CA ARG A 563 14.70 26.81 1.15
C ARG A 563 13.47 26.04 0.67
N SER A 564 12.32 26.28 1.30
CA SER A 564 11.03 25.80 0.79
C SER A 564 10.83 26.30 -0.65
N GLY A 565 10.56 25.38 -1.58
CA GLY A 565 10.45 25.67 -3.01
C GLY A 565 11.75 25.65 -3.83
N ALA A 566 12.90 25.32 -3.23
CA ALA A 566 14.17 25.21 -3.97
C ALA A 566 14.07 24.23 -5.16
N THR A 567 14.73 24.58 -6.28
CA THR A 567 14.73 23.76 -7.49
C THR A 567 15.64 22.54 -7.35
N LYS A 568 15.41 21.50 -8.16
CA LYS A 568 16.28 20.32 -8.23
C LYS A 568 17.75 20.71 -8.42
N SER A 569 18.04 21.57 -9.40
CA SER A 569 19.40 21.96 -9.76
C SER A 569 20.11 22.73 -8.64
N THR A 570 19.38 23.62 -7.94
CA THR A 570 19.93 24.34 -6.77
C THR A 570 20.33 23.38 -5.65
N ILE A 571 19.47 22.40 -5.33
CA ILE A 571 19.76 21.39 -4.30
C ILE A 571 20.94 20.51 -4.75
N THR A 572 20.91 20.04 -6.00
CA THR A 572 21.95 19.14 -6.54
C THR A 572 23.33 19.81 -6.56
N ASN A 573 23.45 21.04 -7.06
CA ASN A 573 24.75 21.72 -7.15
C ASN A 573 25.34 21.92 -5.75
N ARG A 574 24.51 22.34 -4.79
CA ARG A 574 24.95 22.49 -3.41
C ARG A 574 25.36 21.15 -2.81
N LEU A 575 24.60 20.09 -3.08
CA LEU A 575 24.90 18.74 -2.59
C LEU A 575 26.27 18.27 -3.07
N LEU A 576 26.59 18.47 -4.35
CA LEU A 576 27.89 18.10 -4.91
C LEU A 576 29.05 18.84 -4.23
N ASP A 577 28.87 20.14 -3.96
CA ASP A 577 29.87 20.93 -3.22
C ASP A 577 30.05 20.40 -1.79
N GLU A 578 28.96 20.04 -1.12
CA GLU A 578 28.99 19.53 0.24
C GLU A 578 29.64 18.13 0.32
N MET A 579 29.26 17.21 -0.57
CA MET A 579 29.88 15.88 -0.65
C MET A 579 31.39 15.98 -0.91
N ARG A 580 31.83 16.95 -1.73
CA ARG A 580 33.26 17.21 -1.96
C ARG A 580 33.95 17.73 -0.70
N ARG A 581 33.33 18.64 0.03
CA ARG A 581 33.89 19.27 1.25
C ARG A 581 33.95 18.32 2.44
N CYS A 582 32.96 17.45 2.58
CA CYS A 582 32.92 16.40 3.61
C CYS A 582 33.82 15.21 3.26
N GLY A 583 34.40 15.15 2.06
CA GLY A 583 35.29 14.05 1.66
C GLY A 583 34.56 12.72 1.50
N VAL A 584 33.38 12.71 0.88
CA VAL A 584 32.62 11.47 0.62
C VAL A 584 33.41 10.55 -0.32
N GLU A 585 33.62 9.31 0.08
CA GLU A 585 34.37 8.29 -0.67
C GLU A 585 33.50 7.10 -1.10
N LEU A 586 32.42 6.84 -0.37
CA LEU A 586 31.48 5.74 -0.58
C LEU A 586 30.04 6.24 -0.54
N VAL A 587 29.25 5.90 -1.57
CA VAL A 587 27.80 6.16 -1.61
C VAL A 587 27.08 4.83 -1.79
N ILE A 588 26.24 4.47 -0.83
CA ILE A 588 25.40 3.28 -0.83
C ILE A 588 23.96 3.72 -1.11
N ILE A 589 23.42 3.22 -2.21
CA ILE A 589 22.04 3.39 -2.63
C ILE A 589 21.33 2.05 -2.41
N ASP A 590 20.64 1.94 -1.28
CA ASP A 590 19.90 0.74 -0.91
C ASP A 590 18.52 0.73 -1.60
N ASP A 591 18.04 -0.48 -1.90
CA ASP A 591 16.77 -0.74 -2.58
C ASP A 591 16.55 0.05 -3.89
N ALA A 592 17.60 0.15 -4.70
CA ALA A 592 17.57 0.81 -6.00
C ALA A 592 16.55 0.20 -6.98
N HIS A 593 16.06 -1.01 -6.72
CA HIS A 593 15.00 -1.67 -7.50
C HIS A 593 13.64 -0.97 -7.41
N PHE A 594 13.41 -0.09 -6.43
CA PHE A 594 12.22 0.77 -6.39
C PHE A 594 12.16 1.82 -7.52
N MET A 595 13.25 1.99 -8.28
CA MET A 595 13.24 2.75 -9.51
C MET A 595 12.66 1.91 -10.65
N ASP A 596 11.42 2.20 -11.05
CA ASP A 596 10.81 1.57 -12.22
C ASP A 596 11.28 2.25 -13.53
N LEU A 597 12.24 1.61 -14.20
CA LEU A 597 12.86 2.13 -15.43
C LEU A 597 12.07 1.79 -16.70
N SER A 598 11.03 0.97 -16.57
CA SER A 598 10.05 0.83 -17.65
C SER A 598 9.25 2.13 -17.82
N LEU A 599 9.14 2.92 -16.74
CA LEU A 599 8.53 4.24 -16.74
C LEU A 599 9.54 5.32 -17.13
N ARG A 600 9.04 6.36 -17.80
CA ARG A 600 9.85 7.54 -18.16
C ARG A 600 10.45 8.20 -16.92
N GLU A 601 9.70 8.26 -15.82
CA GLU A 601 10.13 8.89 -14.57
C GLU A 601 11.35 8.19 -13.97
N GLY A 602 11.36 6.86 -13.89
CA GLY A 602 12.51 6.11 -13.39
C GLY A 602 13.76 6.32 -14.24
N LYS A 603 13.64 6.40 -15.57
CA LYS A 603 14.80 6.72 -16.44
C LYS A 603 15.41 8.07 -16.12
N VAL A 604 14.59 9.08 -15.86
CA VAL A 604 15.07 10.42 -15.50
C VAL A 604 15.78 10.41 -14.15
N VAL A 605 15.33 9.59 -13.19
CA VAL A 605 16.01 9.39 -11.89
C VAL A 605 17.36 8.71 -12.08
N ASN A 606 17.42 7.66 -12.91
CA ASN A 606 18.66 6.97 -13.24
C ASN A 606 19.68 7.90 -13.90
N ASP A 607 19.25 8.72 -14.86
CA ASP A 607 20.11 9.72 -15.49
C ASP A 607 20.61 10.77 -14.49
N HIS A 608 19.78 11.12 -13.50
CA HIS A 608 20.19 12.02 -12.42
C HIS A 608 21.21 11.37 -11.47
N LEU A 609 21.06 10.07 -11.15
CA LEU A 609 22.08 9.31 -10.41
C LEU A 609 23.41 9.27 -11.16
N LYS A 610 23.38 9.02 -12.48
CA LYS A 610 24.59 9.06 -13.32
C LYS A 610 25.22 10.45 -13.30
N PHE A 611 24.41 11.50 -13.34
CA PHE A 611 24.91 12.87 -13.23
C PHE A 611 25.63 13.09 -11.89
N ILE A 612 25.02 12.71 -10.77
CA ILE A 612 25.65 12.82 -9.45
C ILE A 612 26.94 11.99 -9.37
N ALA A 613 26.92 10.73 -9.83
CA ALA A 613 28.07 9.84 -9.81
C ALA A 613 29.25 10.35 -10.67
N ASN A 614 28.97 11.05 -11.78
CA ASN A 614 30.03 11.66 -12.61
C ASN A 614 30.69 12.87 -11.94
N HIS A 615 29.99 13.55 -11.02
CA HIS A 615 30.46 14.77 -10.36
C HIS A 615 30.84 14.53 -8.90
N THR A 616 30.90 13.28 -8.47
CA THR A 616 31.33 12.88 -7.12
C THR A 616 32.53 11.96 -7.22
N ALA A 617 33.56 12.26 -6.42
CA ALA A 617 34.74 11.39 -6.30
C ALA A 617 34.46 10.26 -5.31
N ALA A 618 33.36 9.52 -5.50
CA ALA A 618 32.93 8.44 -4.62
C ALA A 618 32.63 7.14 -5.38
N THR A 619 32.85 6.00 -4.73
CA THR A 619 32.44 4.69 -5.26
C THR A 619 30.97 4.47 -4.93
N PHE A 620 30.17 4.07 -5.91
CA PHE A 620 28.74 3.81 -5.71
C PHE A 620 28.46 2.32 -5.57
N ILE A 621 27.67 1.95 -4.55
CA ILE A 621 27.10 0.62 -4.37
C ILE A 621 25.58 0.75 -4.52
N TYR A 622 24.99 -0.11 -5.35
CA TYR A 622 23.54 -0.20 -5.55
C TYR A 622 23.06 -1.58 -5.12
N THR A 623 21.99 -1.66 -4.33
CA THR A 623 21.38 -2.96 -3.97
C THR A 623 19.97 -3.07 -4.56
N GLY A 624 19.50 -4.30 -4.80
CA GLY A 624 18.11 -4.49 -5.16
C GLY A 624 17.76 -5.91 -5.59
N VAL A 625 16.53 -6.08 -6.05
CA VAL A 625 16.01 -7.33 -6.61
C VAL A 625 15.88 -7.18 -8.13
N ASP A 626 16.39 -8.17 -8.86
CA ASP A 626 16.32 -8.25 -10.32
C ASP A 626 16.94 -7.03 -11.03
N LEU A 627 18.01 -6.48 -10.46
CA LEU A 627 18.69 -5.30 -11.02
C LEU A 627 19.38 -5.59 -12.36
N LYS A 628 19.73 -6.85 -12.59
CA LYS A 628 20.25 -7.29 -13.89
C LYS A 628 19.24 -7.05 -15.01
N HIS A 629 17.95 -7.30 -14.78
CA HIS A 629 16.92 -7.20 -15.81
C HIS A 629 16.07 -5.92 -15.73
N SER A 630 16.15 -5.18 -14.62
CA SER A 630 15.39 -3.93 -14.41
C SER A 630 15.77 -2.79 -15.36
N GLY A 631 16.92 -2.88 -16.03
CA GLY A 631 17.43 -1.85 -16.93
C GLY A 631 18.27 -0.77 -16.25
N LEU A 632 18.50 -0.87 -14.92
CA LEU A 632 19.22 0.14 -14.13
C LEU A 632 20.65 0.34 -14.61
N PHE A 633 21.18 -0.69 -15.27
CA PHE A 633 22.51 -0.69 -15.85
C PHE A 633 22.57 -1.36 -17.22
N LEU A 634 21.43 -1.59 -17.90
CA LEU A 634 21.31 -2.21 -19.24
C LEU A 634 20.59 -1.31 -20.25
N GLU A 635 20.87 0.00 -20.25
CA GLU A 635 20.36 0.87 -21.31
C GLU A 635 21.09 0.59 -22.65
N GLY A 636 20.59 -0.39 -23.39
CA GLY A 636 20.73 -0.49 -24.84
C GLY A 636 19.32 -0.69 -25.41
N ALA A 637 18.70 0.38 -25.92
CA ALA A 637 17.41 0.27 -26.58
C ALA A 637 17.57 -0.42 -27.93
N GLY A 638 17.00 -1.62 -28.08
CA GLY A 638 16.96 -2.34 -29.35
C GLY A 638 18.32 -2.95 -29.74
N GLY A 639 18.27 -3.99 -30.57
CA GLY A 639 19.44 -4.80 -30.93
C GLY A 639 20.67 -3.97 -31.33
N SER A 640 21.83 -4.41 -30.84
CA SER A 640 23.16 -3.92 -31.22
C SER A 640 23.52 -2.49 -30.76
N ARG A 641 23.85 -2.35 -29.46
CA ARG A 641 25.04 -1.63 -28.96
C ARG A 641 25.05 -1.63 -27.44
N VAL A 642 26.01 -2.32 -26.85
CA VAL A 642 26.39 -2.17 -25.44
C VAL A 642 26.76 -0.70 -25.23
N THR A 643 26.01 0.04 -24.39
CA THR A 643 26.33 1.43 -24.10
C THR A 643 27.41 1.54 -23.04
N GLN A 644 28.10 2.68 -23.05
CA GLN A 644 29.26 3.02 -22.23
C GLN A 644 29.05 2.85 -20.70
N THR A 645 27.80 2.73 -20.24
CA THR A 645 27.40 2.66 -18.82
C THR A 645 27.23 1.23 -18.32
N SER A 646 26.78 0.29 -19.16
CA SER A 646 26.63 -1.13 -18.79
C SER A 646 27.97 -1.84 -18.50
N GLY A 647 29.07 -1.32 -19.05
CA GLY A 647 30.42 -1.86 -18.81
C GLY A 647 31.17 -1.29 -17.60
N ARG A 648 30.57 -0.37 -16.83
CA ARG A 648 31.27 0.33 -15.73
C ARG A 648 31.07 -0.31 -14.36
N ASN A 649 29.91 -0.90 -14.12
CA ASN A 649 29.58 -1.46 -12.81
C ASN A 649 29.85 -2.97 -12.75
N THR A 650 30.34 -3.43 -11.61
CA THR A 650 30.50 -4.88 -11.36
C THR A 650 29.22 -5.42 -10.74
N LEU A 651 28.59 -6.39 -11.39
CA LEU A 651 27.41 -7.08 -10.86
C LEU A 651 27.85 -8.24 -9.96
N LEU A 652 27.46 -8.18 -8.70
CA LEU A 652 27.66 -9.22 -7.69
C LEU A 652 26.30 -9.81 -7.34
N HIS A 653 26.18 -11.13 -7.46
CA HIS A 653 24.95 -11.83 -7.18
C HIS A 653 24.97 -12.44 -5.77
N ILE A 654 23.89 -12.23 -5.01
CA ILE A 654 23.62 -12.97 -3.78
C ILE A 654 22.52 -13.97 -4.04
N GLU A 655 22.81 -15.23 -3.76
CA GLU A 655 21.89 -16.34 -3.87
C GLU A 655 21.68 -16.99 -2.50
N PRO A 656 20.54 -17.66 -2.27
CA PRO A 656 20.37 -18.51 -1.09
C PRO A 656 21.49 -19.55 -0.99
N PHE A 657 21.78 -20.01 0.22
CA PHE A 657 22.78 -21.07 0.41
C PHE A 657 22.30 -22.36 -0.28
N SER A 658 23.13 -22.88 -1.18
CA SER A 658 22.93 -24.19 -1.77
C SER A 658 23.41 -25.29 -0.81
N ILE A 659 23.03 -26.53 -1.10
CA ILE A 659 23.56 -27.73 -0.46
C ILE A 659 23.91 -28.80 -1.51
N GLU A 660 24.13 -28.39 -2.76
CA GLU A 660 24.42 -29.31 -3.86
C GLU A 660 25.87 -29.80 -3.81
N THR A 661 26.82 -28.90 -3.62
CA THR A 661 28.24 -29.25 -3.54
C THR A 661 28.72 -29.49 -2.11
N ARG A 662 29.90 -30.13 -1.96
CA ARG A 662 30.54 -30.30 -0.64
C ARG A 662 30.89 -28.94 -0.01
N GLN A 663 31.31 -27.97 -0.83
CA GLN A 663 31.63 -26.62 -0.35
C GLN A 663 30.38 -25.88 0.11
N ASP A 664 29.29 -25.95 -0.66
CA ASP A 664 28.04 -25.28 -0.28
C ASP A 664 27.48 -25.80 1.05
N LYS A 665 27.55 -27.11 1.27
CA LYS A 665 27.19 -27.72 2.56
C LYS A 665 28.09 -27.24 3.69
N ALA A 666 29.40 -27.15 3.45
CA ALA A 666 30.35 -26.68 4.46
C ALA A 666 30.06 -25.21 4.83
N ASP A 667 29.81 -24.35 3.84
CA ASP A 667 29.46 -22.94 4.04
C ASP A 667 28.17 -22.82 4.84
N TRP A 668 27.11 -23.55 4.46
CA TRP A 668 25.83 -23.55 5.16
C TRP A 668 25.96 -24.00 6.63
N VAL A 669 26.67 -25.11 6.86
CA VAL A 669 26.92 -25.64 8.20
C VAL A 669 27.76 -24.67 9.03
N SER A 670 28.70 -23.94 8.43
CA SER A 670 29.51 -22.92 9.11
C SER A 670 28.66 -21.76 9.60
N VAL A 671 27.68 -21.30 8.80
CA VAL A 671 26.75 -20.23 9.21
C VAL A 671 25.91 -20.70 10.39
N ILE A 672 25.35 -21.90 10.32
CA ILE A 672 24.56 -22.48 11.42
C ILE A 672 25.38 -22.60 12.69
N ALA A 673 26.61 -23.12 12.60
CA ALA A 673 27.50 -23.26 13.75
C ALA A 673 27.79 -21.90 14.40
N SER A 674 28.03 -20.86 13.59
CA SER A 674 28.28 -19.50 14.10
C SER A 674 27.06 -18.92 14.83
N MET A 675 25.84 -19.21 14.35
CA MET A 675 24.60 -18.81 15.05
C MET A 675 24.35 -19.63 16.32
N GLU A 676 24.70 -20.92 16.31
CA GLU A 676 24.60 -21.82 17.47
C GLU A 676 25.55 -21.39 18.60
N ASP A 677 26.78 -20.99 18.28
CA ASP A 677 27.78 -20.50 19.24
C ASP A 677 27.35 -19.19 19.94
N ALA A 678 26.45 -18.43 19.31
CA ALA A 678 25.86 -17.24 19.90
C ALA A 678 24.78 -17.54 20.94
N LEU A 679 24.25 -18.77 21.01
CA LEU A 679 23.19 -19.13 21.94
C LEU A 679 23.69 -19.15 23.39
N VAL A 680 22.84 -18.64 24.27
CA VAL A 680 23.06 -18.60 25.72
C VAL A 680 21.87 -19.30 26.34
N LEU A 681 21.87 -20.63 26.29
CA LEU A 681 20.77 -21.51 26.68
C LEU A 681 21.32 -22.64 27.56
N TYR A 682 20.70 -22.89 28.71
CA TYR A 682 21.33 -23.74 29.73
C TYR A 682 21.30 -25.23 29.41
N ARG A 683 20.26 -25.71 28.73
CA ARG A 683 20.06 -27.12 28.37
C ARG A 683 20.40 -27.42 26.91
N HIS A 684 20.81 -26.41 26.13
CA HIS A 684 21.20 -26.59 24.74
C HIS A 684 22.55 -27.30 24.63
N GLN A 685 22.59 -28.34 23.79
CA GLN A 685 23.78 -29.14 23.51
C GLN A 685 24.48 -28.64 22.26
N PRO A 686 25.76 -28.22 22.32
CA PRO A 686 26.49 -27.75 21.13
C PRO A 686 26.51 -28.78 19.99
N GLY A 687 26.30 -28.31 18.77
CA GLY A 687 26.24 -29.12 17.56
C GLY A 687 24.86 -29.73 17.26
N THR A 688 23.83 -29.40 18.04
CA THR A 688 22.45 -29.78 17.77
C THR A 688 21.95 -29.15 16.47
N LEU A 689 22.13 -27.83 16.31
CA LEU A 689 21.71 -27.13 15.10
C LEU A 689 22.59 -27.53 13.91
N LYS A 690 23.90 -27.68 14.14
CA LYS A 690 24.83 -28.20 13.14
C LYS A 690 24.39 -29.55 12.56
N ARG A 691 23.88 -30.48 13.38
CA ARG A 691 23.35 -31.78 12.93
C ARG A 691 22.03 -31.64 12.18
N ALA A 692 21.20 -30.66 12.56
CA ALA A 692 19.93 -30.35 11.92
C ALA A 692 20.05 -29.52 10.62
N TRP A 693 21.24 -29.38 10.04
CA TRP A 693 21.48 -28.51 8.88
C TRP A 693 20.57 -28.76 7.68
N LYS A 694 20.19 -30.04 7.42
CA LYS A 694 19.25 -30.39 6.34
C LYS A 694 17.86 -29.82 6.61
N TYR A 695 17.38 -30.02 7.83
CA TYR A 695 16.09 -29.52 8.28
C TYR A 695 16.06 -27.99 8.24
N LEU A 696 17.13 -27.33 8.74
CA LEU A 696 17.25 -25.88 8.68
C LEU A 696 17.28 -25.34 7.25
N HIS A 697 17.97 -26.03 6.34
CA HIS A 697 17.99 -25.66 4.91
C HIS A 697 16.59 -25.74 4.31
N GLN A 698 15.88 -26.83 4.59
CA GLN A 698 14.53 -27.09 4.12
C GLN A 698 13.50 -26.10 4.69
N ARG A 699 13.59 -25.77 5.98
CA ARG A 699 12.74 -24.76 6.64
C ARG A 699 12.90 -23.36 6.06
N THR A 700 14.11 -23.02 5.63
CA THR A 700 14.46 -21.64 5.28
C THR A 700 14.67 -21.43 3.78
N GLY A 701 14.70 -22.51 2.99
CA GLY A 701 15.13 -22.47 1.59
C GLY A 701 16.59 -22.00 1.41
N GLY A 702 17.44 -22.17 2.43
CA GLY A 702 18.80 -21.63 2.46
C GLY A 702 18.88 -20.11 2.63
N ASN A 703 17.78 -19.46 3.01
CA ASN A 703 17.73 -18.02 3.24
C ASN A 703 18.29 -17.67 4.64
N ILE A 704 19.29 -16.79 4.67
CA ILE A 704 19.96 -16.40 5.92
C ILE A 704 19.09 -15.56 6.85
N SER A 705 18.21 -14.69 6.32
CA SER A 705 17.31 -13.90 7.18
C SER A 705 16.23 -14.78 7.79
N SER A 706 15.67 -15.72 7.02
CA SER A 706 14.73 -16.73 7.54
C SER A 706 15.38 -17.65 8.58
N LEU A 707 16.66 -18.01 8.37
CA LEU A 707 17.42 -18.79 9.36
C LEU A 707 17.64 -18.00 10.65
N ALA A 708 18.07 -16.74 10.54
CA ALA A 708 18.28 -15.87 11.70
C ALA A 708 16.96 -15.62 12.45
N GLU A 709 15.86 -15.39 11.74
CA GLU A 709 14.51 -15.29 12.32
C GLU A 709 14.15 -16.55 13.11
N LEU A 710 14.24 -17.73 12.49
CA LEU A 710 13.93 -19.01 13.14
C LEU A 710 14.75 -19.23 14.41
N ILE A 711 16.07 -19.01 14.36
CA ILE A 711 16.96 -19.24 15.50
C ILE A 711 16.71 -18.22 16.61
N ARG A 712 16.49 -16.94 16.28
CA ARG A 712 16.21 -15.90 17.27
C ARG A 712 14.90 -16.13 18.01
N GLU A 713 13.84 -16.43 17.27
CA GLU A 713 12.55 -16.73 17.88
C GLU A 713 12.63 -18.01 18.72
N SER A 714 13.35 -19.04 18.24
CA SER A 714 13.56 -20.27 19.01
C SER A 714 14.32 -20.03 20.30
N ALA A 715 15.35 -19.18 20.27
CA ALA A 715 16.12 -18.84 21.45
C ALA A 715 15.28 -18.06 22.47
N ALA A 716 14.51 -17.07 22.00
CA ALA A 716 13.62 -16.29 22.86
C ALA A 716 12.52 -17.17 23.48
N GLU A 717 11.87 -18.04 22.68
CA GLU A 717 10.84 -18.96 23.17
C GLU A 717 11.41 -19.97 24.18
N ALA A 718 12.63 -20.48 23.95
CA ALA A 718 13.31 -21.37 24.88
C ALA A 718 13.59 -20.70 26.24
N VAL A 719 13.86 -19.40 26.26
CA VAL A 719 14.02 -18.61 27.49
C VAL A 719 12.68 -18.34 28.16
N MET A 720 11.65 -17.97 27.39
CA MET A 720 10.32 -17.63 27.91
C MET A 720 9.60 -18.84 28.53
N THR A 721 9.69 -20.00 27.88
CA THR A 721 9.07 -21.25 28.33
C THR A 721 9.91 -22.01 29.37
N GLY A 722 11.18 -21.65 29.52
CA GLY A 722 12.13 -22.40 30.35
C GLY A 722 12.57 -23.74 29.75
N ALA A 723 12.26 -24.01 28.47
CA ALA A 723 12.76 -25.19 27.76
C ALA A 723 14.30 -25.20 27.71
N GLU A 724 14.92 -24.01 27.64
CA GLU A 724 16.37 -23.80 27.74
C GLU A 724 17.20 -24.55 26.69
N ALA A 725 16.59 -25.01 25.61
CA ALA A 725 17.22 -25.67 24.48
C ALA A 725 16.44 -25.40 23.18
N VAL A 726 17.15 -25.16 22.08
CA VAL A 726 16.56 -25.19 20.74
C VAL A 726 16.67 -26.59 20.15
N ASP A 727 15.53 -27.21 19.89
CA ASP A 727 15.43 -28.50 19.22
C ASP A 727 14.45 -28.42 18.03
N ARG A 728 14.29 -29.54 17.31
CA ARG A 728 13.41 -29.60 16.13
C ARG A 728 11.94 -29.39 16.50
N LYS A 729 11.50 -29.82 17.68
CA LYS A 729 10.12 -29.69 18.15
C LYS A 729 9.78 -28.22 18.39
N LEU A 730 10.65 -27.51 19.12
CA LEU A 730 10.51 -26.07 19.36
C LEU A 730 10.56 -25.28 18.04
N MET A 731 11.51 -25.59 17.16
CA MET A 731 11.58 -24.92 15.86
C MET A 731 10.31 -25.14 15.04
N SER A 732 9.68 -26.31 15.13
CA SER A 732 8.47 -26.62 14.36
C SER A 732 7.23 -25.84 14.81
N SER A 733 7.18 -25.35 16.06
CA SER A 733 6.08 -24.50 16.53
C SER A 733 6.22 -23.04 16.12
N ILE A 734 7.36 -22.65 15.55
CA ILE A 734 7.66 -21.27 15.18
C ILE A 734 7.33 -21.06 13.71
N VAL A 735 6.47 -20.08 13.46
CA VAL A 735 6.09 -19.62 12.12
C VAL A 735 7.02 -18.47 11.73
N ILE A 736 7.77 -18.66 10.64
CA ILE A 736 8.67 -17.64 10.08
C ILE A 736 7.99 -16.90 8.93
N ASN A 737 8.70 -15.96 8.27
CA ASN A 737 8.18 -15.22 7.14
C ASN A 737 7.44 -16.09 6.09
N GLU A 738 6.34 -15.53 5.56
CA GLU A 738 5.36 -16.22 4.71
C GLU A 738 6.00 -16.96 3.53
N ASN A 739 7.03 -16.38 2.91
CA ASN A 739 7.69 -17.00 1.76
C ASN A 739 8.43 -18.29 2.14
N ALA A 740 9.22 -18.26 3.22
CA ALA A 740 9.92 -19.45 3.71
C ALA A 740 8.92 -20.47 4.27
N GLN A 741 7.90 -20.02 5.01
CA GLN A 741 6.87 -20.89 5.57
C GLN A 741 6.07 -21.62 4.48
N THR A 742 5.55 -20.89 3.48
CA THR A 742 4.80 -21.48 2.37
C THR A 742 5.65 -22.47 1.57
N THR A 743 6.93 -22.16 1.35
CA THR A 743 7.85 -23.06 0.64
C THR A 743 8.08 -24.36 1.43
N TYR A 744 8.19 -24.26 2.75
CA TYR A 744 8.31 -25.42 3.62
C TYR A 744 7.02 -26.25 3.64
N ASP A 745 5.85 -25.63 3.80
CA ASP A 745 4.55 -26.30 3.90
C ASP A 745 4.15 -27.01 2.59
N THR A 746 4.57 -26.47 1.45
CA THR A 746 4.29 -27.06 0.12
C THR A 746 5.27 -28.16 -0.26
N SER A 747 6.39 -28.29 0.44
CA SER A 747 7.36 -29.35 0.17
C SER A 747 7.06 -30.57 1.04
N TRP A 748 7.11 -31.76 0.44
CA TRP A 748 6.81 -33.02 1.12
C TRP A 748 7.90 -33.36 2.16
N HIS A 749 7.51 -33.46 3.44
CA HIS A 749 8.41 -33.83 4.54
C HIS A 749 7.76 -34.89 5.43
N GLU A 750 8.56 -35.80 5.99
CA GLU A 750 8.12 -36.63 7.11
C GLU A 750 7.93 -35.73 8.34
N GLU A 751 6.67 -35.55 8.77
CA GLU A 751 6.35 -34.95 10.05
C GLU A 751 6.89 -35.84 11.18
N PRO A 752 7.57 -35.29 12.19
CA PRO A 752 7.83 -36.04 13.40
C PRO A 752 6.49 -36.33 14.08
N GLN A 753 6.10 -37.61 14.15
CA GLN A 753 4.89 -38.01 14.84
C GLN A 753 4.93 -37.48 16.29
N PRO A 754 3.84 -36.88 16.79
CA PRO A 754 3.74 -36.58 18.21
C PRO A 754 3.88 -37.89 19.00
N PRO A 755 4.54 -37.88 20.17
CA PRO A 755 4.58 -39.07 21.00
C PRO A 755 3.15 -39.50 21.30
N ILE A 756 2.85 -40.76 20.99
CA ILE A 756 1.57 -41.38 21.33
C ILE A 756 1.42 -41.25 22.84
N VAL A 757 0.48 -40.41 23.27
CA VAL A 757 0.03 -40.42 24.65
C VAL A 757 -0.71 -41.74 24.83
N SER A 758 -0.06 -42.73 25.45
CA SER A 758 -0.71 -43.96 25.87
C SER A 758 -1.72 -43.60 26.96
N SER A 759 -2.98 -43.42 26.55
CA SER A 759 -4.11 -43.41 27.46
C SER A 759 -4.50 -44.86 27.75
N ASP A 760 -3.73 -45.55 28.58
CA ASP A 760 -4.21 -46.73 29.28
C ASP A 760 -4.47 -46.36 30.74
N PRO A 761 -5.73 -46.28 31.18
CA PRO A 761 -6.08 -46.35 32.58
C PRO A 761 -6.17 -47.82 32.99
N ASP A 762 -5.65 -48.12 34.18
CA ASP A 762 -5.83 -49.36 34.94
C ASP A 762 -5.17 -50.64 34.39
N ASP A 763 -4.14 -51.12 35.10
CA ASP A 763 -4.22 -52.40 35.81
C ASP A 763 -3.05 -52.47 36.80
N GLY A 764 -3.37 -52.32 38.08
CA GLY A 764 -2.47 -52.70 39.15
C GLY A 764 -2.59 -54.20 39.39
N GLU A 765 -1.46 -54.92 39.44
CA GLU A 765 -1.28 -56.00 40.41
C GLU A 765 0.18 -56.49 40.49
N THR A 766 0.69 -56.47 41.72
CA THR A 766 1.69 -57.39 42.31
C THR A 766 3.07 -57.53 41.67
N ALA A 767 4.06 -56.91 42.32
CA ALA A 767 5.42 -57.44 42.37
C ALA A 767 5.77 -57.81 43.83
N ALA A 768 5.78 -59.11 44.09
CA ALA A 768 6.51 -59.70 45.19
C ALA A 768 7.94 -60.04 44.71
N SER A 769 8.91 -59.88 45.61
CA SER A 769 10.34 -60.25 45.56
C SER A 769 11.31 -59.11 45.27
#